data_AF-A0A2R7S3W4-F1
#
_entry.id   AF-A0A2R7S3W4-F1
#
_cell.length_a   1.000
_cell.length_b   1.000
_cell.length_c   1.000
_cell.angle_alpha   90.00
_cell.angle_beta   90.00
_cell.angle_gamma   90.00
#
_symmetry.space_group_name_H-M   'P 1'
#
loop_
_entity.id
_entity.type
_entity.pdbx_description
1 polymer ?
#
loop_
_entity_poly.entity_id
_entity_poly.type
_entity_poly.pdbx_seq_one_letter_code
_entity_poly.pdbx_strand_id
1 'polypeptide(L)'
;MALTASLVTLAATSTAQVALSDRPVFTSVNVPGNLALALSVEFPTAISVAHPDRNYSSAQTYIGYFDPTKCYSYSYTDGTGTNNYFFPDGVANNRTCPGTGTGAGNGPGRWSGNFLNWASMQTIDPFRWALTGGYRIYDTASLTVLEKAWASNQGSTNNFPDSTTKGSSVIAGATPFSNGSALTTRIWALGNKMRFVSPTASGANGASFTASYYNNTNVNGVAVATRPEGVINYNINNTWFPSPARTTNVSAKWSGRVTAPTAGNYRFRVRGDDGVRLTVQVNSGPTYSIGEAGWNAQAATNYDLPVPNVSANDTLNITVQYYQGTGGAEVSLQWQLPGAGNYKLVGEGDSADLYAESARHYNPTEALQNDRAYEVFMRVKVCDPAAPGGVEENCTLYGTNSYKPTGLMQKYSDKIRYSAFGYLNDDNINRDGGVLRAKQKFIGPMRPVPASDPVANALAEWSATTGVMLTNPDSADASATGVSNSGVMNYLNKFGQIPRAGETSPGGYKTFDPVGELYYAVQRYYRNKGNVPAWSNNATATQADGFPVITTWDDPVQYSCQRNFVLGIGDVNTHADRNLPGATGVSEPTKPDEVKNDTAVDAKTWTNRVGVLQGGDLDTTLGTTLGDTQNYGGCCNNNGALMAGLAYWANINDIRPDMAGDQTIQTYWLDVLEFGTYKKNNQFYLAAKFGGFKPEKGYLDSTATAAKFADTATTKSWWATTSDT
;
A
#
# COMPACT_ATOMS: atom_id res chain seq x y z
N MET A 1 -78.58 47.56 14.17
CA MET A 1 -78.25 46.27 13.53
C MET A 1 -76.75 46.20 13.36
N ALA A 2 -76.09 45.32 14.12
CA ALA A 2 -74.71 44.80 14.00
C ALA A 2 -74.23 44.50 15.43
N LEU A 3 -74.40 43.26 15.88
CA LEU A 3 -73.88 42.81 17.17
C LEU A 3 -72.61 41.98 16.88
N THR A 4 -71.48 42.53 17.31
CA THR A 4 -70.15 41.94 17.35
C THR A 4 -70.08 40.81 18.38
N ALA A 5 -69.59 39.63 17.98
CA ALA A 5 -69.26 38.54 18.91
C ALA A 5 -67.75 38.29 18.90
N SER A 6 -67.12 38.58 20.04
CA SER A 6 -65.70 38.43 20.31
C SER A 6 -65.32 36.97 20.55
N LEU A 7 -64.19 36.57 19.98
CA LEU A 7 -63.51 35.29 20.14
C LEU A 7 -62.97 35.16 21.59
N VAL A 8 -63.30 34.06 22.28
CA VAL A 8 -62.68 33.67 23.55
C VAL A 8 -61.67 32.55 23.28
N THR A 9 -60.41 32.82 23.58
CA THR A 9 -59.29 31.87 23.59
C THR A 9 -59.33 31.00 24.86
N LEU A 10 -59.47 29.67 24.71
CA LEU A 10 -59.13 28.72 25.77
C LEU A 10 -57.69 28.25 25.61
N ALA A 11 -56.87 28.48 26.63
CA ALA A 11 -55.53 27.93 26.77
C ALA A 11 -55.62 26.47 27.22
N ALA A 12 -55.08 25.55 26.42
CA ALA A 12 -54.85 24.16 26.82
C ALA A 12 -53.42 24.03 27.34
N THR A 13 -53.27 23.70 28.62
CA THR A 13 -51.99 23.35 29.25
C THR A 13 -51.56 21.95 28.79
N SER A 14 -50.46 21.86 28.04
CA SER A 14 -49.83 20.57 27.70
C SER A 14 -49.01 20.05 28.89
N THR A 15 -49.44 18.95 29.48
CA THR A 15 -48.61 18.17 30.41
C THR A 15 -47.48 17.50 29.62
N ALA A 16 -46.23 17.74 30.00
CA ALA A 16 -45.08 17.02 29.45
C ALA A 16 -45.18 15.53 29.82
N GLN A 17 -45.55 14.70 28.84
CA GLN A 17 -45.52 13.25 28.97
C GLN A 17 -44.05 12.81 28.87
N VAL A 18 -43.48 12.31 29.97
CA VAL A 18 -42.20 11.61 29.95
C VAL A 18 -42.40 10.36 29.10
N ALA A 19 -41.74 10.31 27.93
CA ALA A 19 -41.73 9.12 27.10
C ALA A 19 -40.99 8.01 27.85
N LEU A 20 -41.73 7.02 28.35
CA LEU A 20 -41.16 5.79 28.88
C LEU A 20 -40.75 4.91 27.70
N SER A 21 -39.55 4.35 27.77
CA SER A 21 -38.98 3.50 26.70
C SER A 21 -39.76 2.19 26.57
N ASP A 22 -40.40 1.97 25.41
CA ASP A 22 -41.15 0.74 25.08
C ASP A 22 -40.24 -0.45 24.68
N ARG A 23 -38.98 -0.46 25.12
CA ARG A 23 -38.03 -1.56 24.83
C ARG A 23 -37.95 -2.53 26.01
N PRO A 24 -38.08 -3.86 25.81
CA PRO A 24 -37.90 -4.82 26.89
C PRO A 24 -36.53 -4.65 27.55
N VAL A 25 -36.51 -4.49 28.88
CA VAL A 25 -35.30 -4.26 29.68
C VAL A 25 -34.19 -5.28 29.38
N PHE A 26 -34.56 -6.53 29.08
CA PHE A 26 -33.62 -7.63 28.83
C PHE A 26 -33.18 -7.81 27.36
N THR A 27 -33.73 -7.05 26.41
CA THR A 27 -33.25 -7.03 25.00
C THR A 27 -32.52 -5.73 24.65
N SER A 28 -32.39 -4.81 25.62
CA SER A 28 -31.98 -3.41 25.40
C SER A 28 -30.50 -3.10 25.68
N VAL A 29 -29.69 -4.06 26.12
CA VAL A 29 -28.28 -3.84 26.47
C VAL A 29 -27.37 -4.56 25.48
N ASN A 30 -27.19 -3.97 24.29
CA ASN A 30 -26.16 -4.42 23.37
C ASN A 30 -24.83 -3.78 23.77
N VAL A 31 -23.96 -4.55 24.43
CA VAL A 31 -22.63 -4.06 24.83
C VAL A 31 -21.74 -3.99 23.59
N PRO A 32 -21.19 -2.80 23.27
CA PRO A 32 -20.42 -2.61 22.04
C PRO A 32 -19.10 -3.38 22.09
N GLY A 33 -18.71 -4.04 21.00
CA GLY A 33 -17.37 -4.66 20.92
C GLY A 33 -16.26 -3.61 20.89
N ASN A 34 -15.04 -3.99 21.28
CA ASN A 34 -13.83 -3.21 21.03
C ASN A 34 -13.02 -3.86 19.91
N LEU A 35 -12.59 -3.06 18.93
CA LEU A 35 -11.57 -3.45 17.96
C LEU A 35 -10.36 -2.53 18.09
N ALA A 36 -9.17 -3.12 18.19
CA ALA A 36 -7.90 -2.41 18.10
C ALA A 36 -7.24 -2.77 16.78
N LEU A 37 -6.90 -1.76 16.00
CA LEU A 37 -6.10 -1.94 14.79
C LEU A 37 -4.62 -2.00 15.19
N ALA A 38 -3.96 -3.12 14.90
CA ALA A 38 -2.52 -3.29 15.07
C ALA A 38 -1.83 -3.12 13.71
N LEU A 39 -1.58 -1.87 13.31
CA LEU A 39 -1.08 -1.56 11.99
C LEU A 39 0.46 -1.68 11.96
N SER A 40 0.95 -2.89 11.69
CA SER A 40 2.35 -3.14 11.36
C SER A 40 2.59 -2.72 9.92
N VAL A 41 2.52 -1.40 9.68
CA VAL A 41 2.72 -0.82 8.35
C VAL A 41 4.05 -0.08 8.35
N GLU A 42 4.91 -0.47 7.44
CA GLU A 42 6.30 -0.08 7.25
C GLU A 42 6.69 -0.36 5.79
N PHE A 43 7.97 -0.17 5.47
CA PHE A 43 8.56 -0.81 4.31
C PHE A 43 8.86 -2.27 4.67
N PRO A 44 8.35 -3.26 3.92
CA PRO A 44 7.65 -3.18 2.64
C PRO A 44 6.11 -3.31 2.65
N THR A 45 5.42 -3.49 3.77
CA THR A 45 3.95 -3.68 3.81
C THR A 45 3.19 -2.63 3.02
N ALA A 46 3.58 -1.36 3.14
CA ALA A 46 2.90 -0.27 2.47
C ALA A 46 3.08 -0.28 0.94
N ILE A 47 4.14 -0.90 0.43
CA ILE A 47 4.51 -0.87 -1.00
C ILE A 47 4.32 -2.20 -1.72
N SER A 48 4.01 -3.27 -1.00
CA SER A 48 3.74 -4.60 -1.55
C SER A 48 2.52 -4.58 -2.48
N VAL A 49 2.61 -5.32 -3.58
CA VAL A 49 1.54 -5.45 -4.59
C VAL A 49 0.33 -6.22 -4.03
N ALA A 50 -0.89 -5.69 -4.23
CA ALA A 50 -2.11 -6.36 -3.75
C ALA A 50 -2.47 -7.62 -4.56
N HIS A 51 -2.09 -7.63 -5.85
CA HIS A 51 -2.42 -8.69 -6.81
C HIS A 51 -1.12 -9.33 -7.32
N PRO A 52 -0.60 -10.39 -6.64
CA PRO A 52 0.74 -10.93 -6.91
C PRO A 52 0.85 -11.68 -8.24
N ASP A 53 -0.26 -12.23 -8.77
CA ASP A 53 -0.27 -12.72 -10.15
C ASP A 53 -0.22 -11.54 -11.13
N ARG A 54 0.96 -11.35 -11.72
CA ARG A 54 1.23 -10.28 -12.69
C ARG A 54 0.89 -10.69 -14.14
N ASN A 55 0.00 -11.67 -14.33
CA ASN A 55 -0.68 -11.94 -15.59
C ASN A 55 -2.14 -11.49 -15.52
N TYR A 56 -2.47 -10.38 -16.20
CA TYR A 56 -3.84 -9.87 -16.20
C TYR A 56 -4.80 -10.83 -16.92
N SER A 57 -5.97 -11.08 -16.32
CA SER A 57 -7.10 -11.74 -16.96
C SER A 57 -8.42 -11.07 -16.60
N SER A 58 -9.23 -10.71 -17.60
CA SER A 58 -10.58 -10.16 -17.38
C SER A 58 -11.56 -11.19 -16.79
N ALA A 59 -11.21 -12.49 -16.82
CA ALA A 59 -11.99 -13.54 -16.17
C ALA A 59 -11.93 -13.44 -14.64
N GLN A 60 -10.82 -12.91 -14.10
CA GLN A 60 -10.62 -12.70 -12.66
C GLN A 60 -11.15 -11.33 -12.23
N THR A 61 -11.63 -11.26 -10.98
CA THR A 61 -11.99 -9.97 -10.35
C THR A 61 -10.84 -9.50 -9.50
N TYR A 62 -10.34 -8.30 -9.77
CA TYR A 62 -9.33 -7.64 -8.94
C TYR A 62 -9.99 -6.54 -8.14
N ILE A 63 -9.90 -6.62 -6.82
CA ILE A 63 -10.47 -5.65 -5.88
C ILE A 63 -9.55 -4.44 -5.69
N GLY A 64 -10.12 -3.28 -5.41
CA GLY A 64 -9.40 -2.01 -5.24
C GLY A 64 -10.35 -0.82 -5.28
N TYR A 65 -9.82 0.37 -5.52
CA TYR A 65 -10.62 1.60 -5.54
C TYR A 65 -11.51 1.77 -6.79
N PHE A 66 -11.20 1.07 -7.88
CA PHE A 66 -12.01 1.11 -9.10
C PHE A 66 -13.06 0.01 -9.05
N ASP A 67 -14.32 0.33 -9.39
CA ASP A 67 -15.36 -0.69 -9.58
C ASP A 67 -15.01 -1.58 -10.80
N PRO A 68 -14.81 -2.91 -10.63
CA PRO A 68 -14.48 -3.83 -11.72
C PRO A 68 -15.57 -3.96 -12.78
N THR A 69 -16.79 -3.53 -12.47
CA THR A 69 -17.96 -3.55 -13.37
C THR A 69 -18.12 -2.27 -14.16
N LYS A 70 -17.20 -1.30 -14.02
CA LYS A 70 -17.24 -0.01 -14.71
C LYS A 70 -16.05 0.24 -15.62
N CYS A 71 -16.29 1.09 -16.61
CA CYS A 71 -15.31 1.65 -17.51
C CYS A 71 -15.03 3.09 -17.13
N TYR A 72 -13.78 3.53 -17.29
CA TYR A 72 -13.30 4.82 -16.83
C TYR A 72 -12.67 5.61 -17.96
N SER A 73 -12.97 6.90 -17.97
CA SER A 73 -12.21 7.91 -18.72
C SER A 73 -11.31 8.67 -17.76
N TYR A 74 -10.25 9.27 -18.28
CA TYR A 74 -9.30 10.07 -17.49
C TYR A 74 -9.57 11.55 -17.70
N SER A 75 -9.57 12.34 -16.64
CA SER A 75 -9.57 13.81 -16.70
C SER A 75 -8.15 14.30 -16.54
N TYR A 76 -7.69 15.14 -17.47
CA TYR A 76 -6.38 15.78 -17.43
C TYR A 76 -6.55 17.28 -17.55
N THR A 77 -5.87 18.05 -16.70
CA THR A 77 -5.91 19.51 -16.71
C THR A 77 -4.52 20.10 -16.89
N ASP A 78 -3.61 19.82 -15.97
CA ASP A 78 -2.30 20.51 -15.87
C ASP A 78 -1.12 19.60 -15.50
N GLY A 79 -1.36 18.32 -15.22
CA GLY A 79 -0.32 17.35 -14.80
C GLY A 79 0.27 17.57 -13.40
N THR A 80 -0.20 18.56 -12.64
CA THR A 80 0.36 18.90 -11.32
C THR A 80 -0.71 19.04 -10.23
N GLY A 81 -1.95 19.36 -10.59
CA GLY A 81 -3.08 19.52 -9.70
C GLY A 81 -3.76 18.20 -9.30
N THR A 82 -4.68 18.31 -8.34
CA THR A 82 -5.54 17.21 -7.88
C THR A 82 -6.70 16.90 -8.85
N ASN A 83 -6.97 17.77 -9.82
CA ASN A 83 -7.98 17.60 -10.87
C ASN A 83 -7.52 16.68 -12.02
N ASN A 84 -6.64 15.73 -11.72
CA ASN A 84 -6.15 14.73 -12.64
C ASN A 84 -6.56 13.35 -12.08
N TYR A 85 -7.70 12.82 -12.53
CA TYR A 85 -8.31 11.59 -11.97
C TYR A 85 -9.16 10.84 -13.01
N PHE A 86 -9.35 9.56 -12.78
CA PHE A 86 -10.29 8.71 -13.50
C PHE A 86 -11.73 8.94 -13.02
N PHE A 87 -12.70 8.89 -13.93
CA PHE A 87 -14.13 8.97 -13.61
C PHE A 87 -14.92 7.90 -14.37
N PRO A 88 -15.99 7.35 -13.78
CA PRO A 88 -16.85 6.39 -14.46
C PRO A 88 -17.44 6.99 -15.75
N ASP A 89 -17.29 6.28 -16.85
CA ASP A 89 -17.79 6.66 -18.18
C ASP A 89 -18.47 5.46 -18.87
N GLY A 90 -18.63 4.30 -18.22
CA GLY A 90 -19.40 3.21 -18.81
C GLY A 90 -19.57 2.02 -17.89
N VAL A 91 -20.37 1.07 -18.33
CA VAL A 91 -20.50 -0.25 -17.70
C VAL A 91 -19.59 -1.22 -18.44
N ALA A 92 -18.78 -1.97 -17.71
CA ALA A 92 -17.93 -3.00 -18.26
C ALA A 92 -18.75 -4.27 -18.54
N ASN A 93 -18.44 -4.95 -19.65
CA ASN A 93 -18.99 -6.26 -19.97
C ASN A 93 -17.89 -7.31 -19.79
N ASN A 94 -18.09 -8.28 -18.90
CA ASN A 94 -17.05 -9.25 -18.51
C ASN A 94 -15.71 -8.56 -18.19
N ARG A 95 -15.79 -7.41 -17.48
CA ARG A 95 -14.64 -6.58 -17.09
C ARG A 95 -13.82 -6.03 -18.26
N THR A 96 -14.44 -5.97 -19.45
CA THR A 96 -13.90 -5.33 -20.66
C THR A 96 -14.67 -4.07 -21.02
N CYS A 97 -13.98 -3.12 -21.64
CA CYS A 97 -14.43 -1.78 -21.96
C CYS A 97 -14.11 -1.40 -23.42
N PRO A 98 -14.57 -2.17 -24.43
CA PRO A 98 -14.36 -1.81 -25.83
C PRO A 98 -15.19 -0.56 -26.21
N GLY A 99 -14.63 0.32 -27.05
CA GLY A 99 -15.32 1.50 -27.59
C GLY A 99 -14.74 2.84 -27.13
N THR A 100 -15.19 3.95 -27.71
CA THR A 100 -14.68 5.32 -27.47
C THR A 100 -15.31 5.97 -26.24
N GLY A 101 -14.51 6.60 -25.38
CA GLY A 101 -14.97 7.35 -24.20
C GLY A 101 -15.35 8.81 -24.48
N THR A 102 -15.96 9.49 -23.50
CA THR A 102 -16.36 10.91 -23.58
C THR A 102 -15.33 11.88 -22.97
N GLY A 103 -14.05 11.47 -22.88
CA GLY A 103 -12.97 12.38 -22.49
C GLY A 103 -12.92 13.62 -23.40
N ALA A 104 -12.41 14.74 -22.89
CA ALA A 104 -12.19 15.93 -23.73
C ALA A 104 -11.34 15.50 -24.95
N GLY A 105 -11.83 15.76 -26.16
CA GLY A 105 -11.24 15.29 -27.42
C GLY A 105 -11.85 13.96 -27.90
N ASN A 106 -12.46 13.98 -29.08
CA ASN A 106 -13.09 12.80 -29.70
C ASN A 106 -12.11 11.61 -29.82
N GLY A 107 -12.20 10.69 -28.86
CA GLY A 107 -12.00 9.24 -29.02
C GLY A 107 -10.62 8.64 -28.70
N PRO A 108 -10.25 8.48 -27.42
CA PRO A 108 -9.50 7.32 -26.95
C PRO A 108 -10.47 6.30 -26.30
N GLY A 109 -10.13 5.02 -26.32
CA GLY A 109 -10.95 3.99 -25.66
C GLY A 109 -11.07 4.19 -24.14
N ARG A 110 -11.86 3.36 -23.45
CA ARG A 110 -12.03 3.45 -22.00
C ARG A 110 -11.09 2.49 -21.26
N TRP A 111 -10.76 2.82 -20.02
CA TRP A 111 -10.04 1.93 -19.11
C TRP A 111 -11.02 1.00 -18.38
N SER A 112 -10.67 -0.27 -18.22
CA SER A 112 -11.38 -1.19 -17.34
C SER A 112 -11.00 -0.92 -15.89
N GLY A 113 -12.00 -0.74 -15.01
CA GLY A 113 -11.74 -0.62 -13.57
C GLY A 113 -11.04 -1.87 -13.00
N ASN A 114 -11.35 -3.04 -13.54
CA ASN A 114 -10.70 -4.30 -13.16
C ASN A 114 -9.21 -4.30 -13.51
N PHE A 115 -8.84 -3.79 -14.68
CA PHE A 115 -7.45 -3.65 -15.09
C PHE A 115 -6.72 -2.63 -14.21
N LEU A 116 -7.33 -1.48 -13.93
CA LEU A 116 -6.72 -0.44 -13.10
C LEU A 116 -6.46 -0.95 -11.67
N ASN A 117 -7.37 -1.73 -11.09
CA ASN A 117 -7.12 -2.39 -9.79
C ASN A 117 -5.91 -3.33 -9.85
N TRP A 118 -5.88 -4.25 -10.83
CA TRP A 118 -4.77 -5.19 -11.01
C TRP A 118 -3.41 -4.49 -11.21
N ALA A 119 -3.39 -3.44 -12.04
CA ALA A 119 -2.17 -2.76 -12.42
C ALA A 119 -1.60 -1.90 -11.29
N SER A 120 -2.42 -1.33 -10.41
CA SER A 120 -2.01 -0.20 -9.56
C SER A 120 -2.13 -0.37 -8.04
N MET A 121 -2.87 -1.35 -7.53
CA MET A 121 -3.17 -1.43 -6.09
C MET A 121 -2.01 -2.00 -5.26
N GLN A 122 -1.60 -1.28 -4.22
CA GLN A 122 -0.75 -1.79 -3.14
C GLN A 122 -1.64 -2.46 -2.08
N THR A 123 -1.14 -3.42 -1.30
CA THR A 123 -1.98 -4.25 -0.39
C THR A 123 -2.77 -3.41 0.63
N ILE A 124 -2.22 -2.27 1.05
CA ILE A 124 -2.90 -1.33 1.95
C ILE A 124 -4.15 -0.68 1.32
N ASP A 125 -4.25 -0.59 -0.01
CA ASP A 125 -5.36 0.06 -0.70
C ASP A 125 -6.68 -0.71 -0.57
N PRO A 126 -6.77 -2.02 -0.92
CA PRO A 126 -7.96 -2.82 -0.63
C PRO A 126 -8.29 -2.89 0.86
N PHE A 127 -7.29 -2.88 1.74
CA PHE A 127 -7.51 -2.89 3.19
C PHE A 127 -8.21 -1.60 3.68
N ARG A 128 -7.72 -0.44 3.24
CA ARG A 128 -8.38 0.87 3.47
C ARG A 128 -9.77 0.92 2.84
N TRP A 129 -9.90 0.45 1.61
CA TRP A 129 -11.18 0.40 0.91
C TRP A 129 -12.22 -0.38 1.70
N ALA A 130 -11.88 -1.59 2.16
CA ALA A 130 -12.78 -2.45 2.91
C ALA A 130 -13.15 -1.86 4.28
N LEU A 131 -12.20 -1.25 4.99
CA LEU A 131 -12.44 -0.73 6.34
C LEU A 131 -13.11 0.65 6.37
N THR A 132 -12.66 1.59 5.54
CA THR A 132 -13.07 3.01 5.62
C THR A 132 -13.69 3.54 4.33
N GLY A 133 -13.74 2.76 3.25
CA GLY A 133 -14.09 3.24 1.92
C GLY A 133 -12.91 3.86 1.15
N GLY A 134 -11.69 3.80 1.70
CA GLY A 134 -10.46 4.22 1.02
C GLY A 134 -9.92 5.58 1.44
N TYR A 135 -8.69 5.88 1.00
CA TYR A 135 -8.06 7.19 1.24
C TYR A 135 -8.63 8.27 0.31
N ARG A 136 -9.33 9.25 0.89
CA ARG A 136 -9.95 10.36 0.17
C ARG A 136 -8.99 11.56 0.10
N ILE A 137 -8.36 11.79 -1.05
CA ILE A 137 -7.55 12.99 -1.29
C ILE A 137 -8.42 14.24 -1.48
N TYR A 138 -9.66 14.04 -1.94
CA TYR A 138 -10.68 15.08 -2.03
C TYR A 138 -11.98 14.58 -1.42
N ASP A 139 -12.53 15.33 -0.48
CA ASP A 139 -13.74 14.94 0.24
C ASP A 139 -14.62 16.16 0.54
N THR A 140 -15.53 16.47 -0.38
CA THR A 140 -16.51 17.57 -0.27
C THR A 140 -17.91 17.04 -0.50
N ALA A 141 -18.97 17.76 -0.11
CA ALA A 141 -20.34 17.26 -0.26
C ALA A 141 -20.72 16.82 -1.70
N SER A 142 -20.07 17.36 -2.73
CA SER A 142 -20.35 17.06 -4.14
C SER A 142 -19.30 16.22 -4.87
N LEU A 143 -18.09 16.08 -4.30
CA LEU A 143 -16.99 15.39 -4.96
C LEU A 143 -16.18 14.56 -3.96
N THR A 144 -16.01 13.29 -4.28
CA THR A 144 -15.12 12.36 -3.58
C THR A 144 -14.13 11.78 -4.58
N VAL A 145 -12.83 11.90 -4.28
CA VAL A 145 -11.75 11.31 -5.07
C VAL A 145 -10.86 10.48 -4.16
N LEU A 146 -10.70 9.20 -4.51
CA LEU A 146 -9.76 8.30 -3.84
C LEU A 146 -8.40 8.37 -4.52
N GLU A 147 -7.31 8.18 -3.76
CA GLU A 147 -5.94 8.10 -4.27
C GLU A 147 -5.26 6.84 -3.73
N LYS A 148 -4.55 6.11 -4.60
CA LYS A 148 -3.77 4.94 -4.20
C LYS A 148 -2.70 5.28 -3.17
N ALA A 149 -2.18 4.28 -2.48
CA ALA A 149 -1.06 4.43 -1.56
C ALA A 149 0.18 5.01 -2.25
N TRP A 150 1.09 5.59 -1.46
CA TRP A 150 2.27 6.21 -2.01
C TRP A 150 3.32 5.14 -2.29
N ALA A 151 3.73 4.97 -3.54
CA ALA A 151 4.79 4.07 -3.93
C ALA A 151 6.14 4.76 -3.76
N SER A 152 6.78 4.56 -2.60
CA SER A 152 8.08 5.15 -2.29
C SER A 152 9.20 4.52 -3.14
N ASN A 153 10.40 5.10 -3.07
CA ASN A 153 11.62 4.56 -3.66
C ASN A 153 12.33 3.54 -2.75
N GLN A 154 11.73 3.16 -1.61
CA GLN A 154 12.23 2.07 -0.78
C GLN A 154 12.00 0.72 -1.49
N GLY A 155 12.88 -0.24 -1.25
CA GLY A 155 12.81 -1.55 -1.90
C GLY A 155 13.13 -1.54 -3.38
N SER A 156 12.44 -2.39 -4.13
CA SER A 156 12.60 -2.50 -5.58
C SER A 156 11.32 -2.97 -6.27
N THR A 157 11.40 -3.21 -7.57
CA THR A 157 10.35 -3.90 -8.32
C THR A 157 10.09 -5.33 -7.86
N ASN A 158 10.84 -5.88 -6.90
CA ASN A 158 10.42 -7.14 -6.29
C ASN A 158 9.18 -6.95 -5.41
N ASN A 159 9.05 -5.80 -4.72
CA ASN A 159 7.91 -5.50 -3.85
C ASN A 159 6.65 -5.19 -4.69
N PHE A 160 6.83 -4.47 -5.79
CA PHE A 160 5.79 -4.24 -6.78
C PHE A 160 6.36 -4.45 -8.19
N PRO A 161 6.24 -5.66 -8.76
CA PRO A 161 6.78 -5.93 -10.09
C PRO A 161 6.06 -5.16 -11.18
N ASP A 162 6.87 -4.67 -12.12
CA ASP A 162 6.38 -4.20 -13.39
C ASP A 162 5.56 -5.32 -14.04
N SER A 163 4.43 -4.96 -14.64
CA SER A 163 3.53 -5.93 -15.24
C SER A 163 3.46 -5.73 -16.75
N THR A 164 3.33 -6.83 -17.50
CA THR A 164 3.15 -6.78 -18.96
C THR A 164 1.90 -7.57 -19.34
N THR A 165 0.90 -6.87 -19.87
CA THR A 165 -0.27 -7.50 -20.49
C THR A 165 -0.01 -7.68 -21.98
N LYS A 166 -0.27 -8.87 -22.52
CA LYS A 166 -0.04 -9.20 -23.94
C LYS A 166 -1.35 -9.56 -24.64
N GLY A 167 -1.37 -9.35 -25.96
CA GLY A 167 -2.50 -9.69 -26.82
C GLY A 167 -3.40 -8.49 -27.08
N SER A 168 -3.54 -8.14 -28.36
CA SER A 168 -4.25 -6.93 -28.79
C SER A 168 -5.71 -6.90 -28.34
N SER A 169 -6.42 -8.03 -28.31
CA SER A 169 -7.80 -8.10 -27.84
C SER A 169 -7.93 -7.87 -26.33
N VAL A 170 -6.99 -8.41 -25.53
CA VAL A 170 -6.97 -8.21 -24.08
C VAL A 170 -6.68 -6.75 -23.75
N ILE A 171 -5.70 -6.17 -24.42
CA ILE A 171 -5.31 -4.76 -24.25
C ILE A 171 -6.45 -3.84 -24.68
N ALA A 172 -7.04 -4.05 -25.85
CA ALA A 172 -8.18 -3.26 -26.35
C ALA A 172 -9.44 -3.40 -25.48
N GLY A 173 -9.61 -4.54 -24.80
CA GLY A 173 -10.68 -4.74 -23.84
C GLY A 173 -10.39 -4.11 -22.48
N ALA A 174 -9.13 -3.92 -22.09
CA ALA A 174 -8.76 -3.44 -20.75
C ALA A 174 -8.43 -1.95 -20.71
N THR A 175 -8.06 -1.36 -21.84
CA THR A 175 -7.42 -0.05 -21.91
C THR A 175 -7.81 0.69 -23.18
N PRO A 176 -7.50 2.00 -23.28
CA PRO A 176 -7.72 2.77 -24.50
C PRO A 176 -6.90 2.33 -25.73
N PHE A 177 -5.99 1.36 -25.61
CA PHE A 177 -5.05 0.98 -26.67
C PHE A 177 -5.62 -0.16 -27.53
N SER A 178 -5.81 0.07 -28.83
CA SER A 178 -6.42 -0.92 -29.74
C SER A 178 -5.42 -1.77 -30.54
N ASN A 179 -4.16 -1.32 -30.68
CA ASN A 179 -3.18 -1.88 -31.61
C ASN A 179 -1.86 -2.33 -30.93
N GLY A 180 -1.80 -2.33 -29.61
CA GLY A 180 -0.61 -2.74 -28.86
C GLY A 180 -0.41 -4.26 -28.89
N SER A 181 0.82 -4.73 -29.09
CA SER A 181 1.19 -6.14 -28.89
C SER A 181 1.37 -6.46 -27.40
N ALA A 182 1.78 -5.46 -26.63
CA ALA A 182 1.90 -5.48 -25.19
C ALA A 182 1.53 -4.11 -24.59
N LEU A 183 1.25 -4.09 -23.30
CA LEU A 183 1.18 -2.91 -22.47
C LEU A 183 1.92 -3.21 -21.17
N THR A 184 2.99 -2.48 -20.91
CA THR A 184 3.78 -2.61 -19.68
C THR A 184 3.45 -1.48 -18.72
N THR A 185 3.30 -1.77 -17.43
CA THR A 185 3.02 -0.78 -16.40
C THR A 185 3.98 -0.88 -15.22
N ARG A 186 4.20 0.25 -14.55
CA ARG A 186 5.00 0.38 -13.33
C ARG A 186 4.29 1.22 -12.28
N ILE A 187 4.52 0.86 -11.01
CA ILE A 187 4.11 1.60 -9.82
C ILE A 187 5.28 1.96 -8.91
N TRP A 188 6.26 1.05 -8.75
CA TRP A 188 7.36 1.24 -7.81
C TRP A 188 8.12 2.56 -8.04
N ALA A 189 8.37 3.31 -6.96
CA ALA A 189 9.03 4.62 -6.96
C ALA A 189 8.32 5.74 -7.74
N LEU A 190 7.02 5.60 -8.04
CA LEU A 190 6.24 6.62 -8.77
C LEU A 190 5.27 7.41 -7.90
N GLY A 191 5.37 7.31 -6.57
CA GLY A 191 4.46 7.99 -5.64
C GLY A 191 3.02 7.56 -5.87
N ASN A 192 2.13 8.50 -6.19
CA ASN A 192 0.72 8.26 -6.50
C ASN A 192 0.42 8.00 -7.99
N LYS A 193 1.46 7.84 -8.83
CA LYS A 193 1.31 7.65 -10.27
C LYS A 193 1.44 6.18 -10.69
N MET A 194 0.94 5.90 -11.90
CA MET A 194 1.29 4.72 -12.69
C MET A 194 1.93 5.19 -13.98
N ARG A 195 3.01 4.52 -14.39
CA ARG A 195 3.62 4.73 -15.71
C ARG A 195 3.29 3.55 -16.60
N PHE A 196 3.08 3.80 -17.88
CA PHE A 196 2.83 2.75 -18.86
C PHE A 196 3.45 3.06 -20.21
N VAL A 197 3.72 2.01 -20.97
CA VAL A 197 4.25 2.04 -22.34
C VAL A 197 3.55 0.95 -23.14
N SER A 198 3.11 1.25 -24.36
CA SER A 198 2.64 0.24 -25.31
C SER A 198 3.61 0.17 -26.48
N PRO A 199 4.40 -0.91 -26.62
CA PRO A 199 5.26 -1.06 -27.78
C PRO A 199 4.46 -1.22 -29.08
N THR A 200 5.01 -0.71 -30.19
CA THR A 200 4.62 -1.21 -31.51
C THR A 200 4.96 -2.70 -31.65
N ALA A 201 4.24 -3.43 -32.50
CA ALA A 201 4.57 -4.84 -32.80
C ALA A 201 6.01 -5.03 -33.35
N SER A 202 6.65 -3.95 -33.83
CA SER A 202 8.06 -3.89 -34.27
C SER A 202 8.99 -3.16 -33.27
N GLY A 203 8.45 -2.61 -32.18
CA GLY A 203 9.14 -1.78 -31.18
C GLY A 203 9.56 -2.53 -29.90
N ALA A 204 9.01 -3.73 -29.66
CA ALA A 204 9.46 -4.61 -28.58
C ALA A 204 10.85 -5.22 -28.88
N ASN A 205 11.89 -4.41 -28.94
CA ASN A 205 13.23 -4.85 -29.36
C ASN A 205 14.04 -5.49 -28.21
N GLY A 206 13.45 -5.64 -27.02
CA GLY A 206 14.10 -6.32 -25.89
C GLY A 206 15.38 -5.63 -25.44
N ALA A 207 15.45 -4.30 -25.58
CA ALA A 207 16.64 -3.53 -25.27
C ALA A 207 16.79 -3.45 -23.74
N SER A 208 17.85 -4.06 -23.24
CA SER A 208 18.15 -4.06 -21.80
C SER A 208 19.55 -3.50 -21.61
N PHE A 209 19.66 -2.34 -20.97
CA PHE A 209 20.92 -1.73 -20.57
C PHE A 209 21.09 -1.77 -19.06
N THR A 210 22.33 -1.97 -18.62
CA THR A 210 22.77 -1.64 -17.26
C THR A 210 23.61 -0.38 -17.36
N ALA A 211 23.16 0.69 -16.72
CA ALA A 211 23.88 1.95 -16.59
C ALA A 211 24.74 1.91 -15.32
N SER A 212 26.01 2.24 -15.45
CA SER A 212 26.97 2.41 -14.36
C SER A 212 27.49 3.84 -14.35
N TYR A 213 27.43 4.51 -13.22
CA TYR A 213 27.78 5.92 -13.05
C TYR A 213 29.06 6.10 -12.25
N TYR A 214 29.89 7.07 -12.60
CA TYR A 214 31.21 7.29 -12.00
C TYR A 214 31.45 8.78 -11.74
N ASN A 215 32.01 9.11 -10.57
CA ASN A 215 32.37 10.50 -10.19
C ASN A 215 33.73 10.93 -10.78
N ASN A 216 33.93 10.66 -12.07
CA ASN A 216 35.06 11.09 -12.88
C ASN A 216 34.63 11.09 -14.36
N THR A 217 35.45 11.66 -15.25
CA THR A 217 35.14 11.76 -16.69
C THR A 217 35.71 10.62 -17.53
N ASN A 218 36.28 9.56 -16.93
CA ASN A 218 37.05 8.54 -17.65
C ASN A 218 36.46 7.12 -17.53
N VAL A 219 35.26 6.96 -16.97
CA VAL A 219 34.59 5.66 -16.79
C VAL A 219 35.51 4.65 -16.07
N ASN A 220 36.13 5.07 -14.97
CA ASN A 220 37.08 4.25 -14.23
C ASN A 220 36.71 4.09 -12.75
N GLY A 221 37.25 3.03 -12.13
CA GLY A 221 37.01 2.70 -10.73
C GLY A 221 35.68 1.98 -10.49
N VAL A 222 35.21 2.01 -9.23
CA VAL A 222 33.94 1.44 -8.81
C VAL A 222 32.81 2.41 -9.15
N ALA A 223 31.74 1.91 -9.77
CA ALA A 223 30.56 2.71 -10.05
C ALA A 223 29.92 3.18 -8.73
N VAL A 224 29.58 4.47 -8.66
CA VAL A 224 28.95 5.07 -7.48
C VAL A 224 27.44 4.82 -7.44
N ALA A 225 26.85 4.50 -8.60
CA ALA A 225 25.47 4.06 -8.76
C ALA A 225 25.35 3.14 -9.98
N THR A 226 24.41 2.21 -9.94
CA THR A 226 24.02 1.38 -11.09
C THR A 226 22.50 1.30 -11.18
N ARG A 227 21.93 1.27 -12.40
CA ARG A 227 20.50 1.00 -12.60
C ARG A 227 20.20 0.36 -13.96
N PRO A 228 19.15 -0.46 -14.08
CA PRO A 228 18.65 -0.92 -15.36
C PRO A 228 17.96 0.21 -16.14
N GLU A 229 18.14 0.25 -17.46
CA GLU A 229 17.58 1.25 -18.36
C GLU A 229 17.19 0.64 -19.71
N GLY A 230 16.16 1.18 -20.35
CA GLY A 230 15.66 0.68 -21.64
C GLY A 230 16.08 1.51 -22.82
N VAL A 231 16.25 2.80 -22.57
CA VAL A 231 16.59 3.81 -23.54
C VAL A 231 17.65 4.72 -22.94
N ILE A 232 18.59 5.13 -23.78
CA ILE A 232 19.57 6.18 -23.46
C ILE A 232 19.07 7.44 -24.15
N ASN A 233 18.44 8.35 -23.41
CA ASN A 233 17.91 9.62 -23.93
C ASN A 233 17.79 10.68 -22.82
N TYR A 234 18.87 11.41 -22.58
CA TYR A 234 18.97 12.40 -21.51
C TYR A 234 19.31 13.78 -22.09
N ASN A 235 18.65 14.83 -21.57
CA ASN A 235 18.80 16.20 -22.06
C ASN A 235 19.28 17.23 -20.99
N ILE A 236 19.51 18.44 -21.49
CA ILE A 236 20.52 19.47 -21.13
C ILE A 236 20.48 20.03 -19.68
N ASN A 237 19.54 19.63 -18.82
CA ASN A 237 19.37 20.28 -17.51
C ASN A 237 20.25 19.72 -16.37
N ASN A 238 21.19 18.80 -16.63
CA ASN A 238 22.12 18.20 -15.64
C ASN A 238 21.49 17.49 -14.42
N THR A 239 20.17 17.29 -14.39
CA THR A 239 19.45 16.76 -13.21
C THR A 239 19.18 15.25 -13.25
N TRP A 240 19.67 14.54 -14.26
CA TRP A 240 19.27 13.14 -14.52
C TRP A 240 20.23 12.09 -13.94
N PHE A 241 21.37 12.50 -13.39
CA PHE A 241 22.31 11.60 -12.72
C PHE A 241 21.73 11.15 -11.36
N PRO A 242 21.69 9.84 -11.06
CA PRO A 242 21.17 9.34 -9.79
C PRO A 242 22.13 9.67 -8.63
N SER A 243 21.60 10.02 -7.45
CA SER A 243 22.43 10.10 -6.23
C SER A 243 23.06 8.73 -5.94
N PRO A 244 24.36 8.63 -5.57
CA PRO A 244 25.31 9.70 -5.23
C PRO A 244 26.23 10.17 -6.38
N ALA A 245 25.86 9.95 -7.64
CA ALA A 245 26.59 10.50 -8.77
C ALA A 245 26.50 12.04 -8.81
N ARG A 246 27.61 12.68 -9.17
CA ARG A 246 27.69 14.13 -9.38
C ARG A 246 26.97 14.51 -10.67
N THR A 247 26.66 15.79 -10.83
CA THR A 247 26.04 16.34 -12.05
C THR A 247 27.05 16.95 -13.02
N THR A 248 28.30 17.09 -12.60
CA THR A 248 29.45 17.57 -13.40
C THR A 248 30.68 16.74 -13.05
N ASN A 249 31.64 16.66 -13.97
CA ASN A 249 32.81 15.79 -13.86
C ASN A 249 32.41 14.35 -13.52
N VAL A 250 31.46 13.85 -14.30
CA VAL A 250 30.78 12.57 -14.11
C VAL A 250 30.81 11.81 -15.43
N SER A 251 30.75 10.48 -15.37
CA SER A 251 30.64 9.64 -16.56
C SER A 251 29.69 8.49 -16.34
N ALA A 252 29.18 7.95 -17.43
CA ALA A 252 28.26 6.83 -17.44
C ALA A 252 28.69 5.79 -18.49
N LYS A 253 28.46 4.52 -18.17
CA LYS A 253 28.60 3.40 -19.09
C LYS A 253 27.31 2.61 -19.11
N TRP A 254 26.69 2.55 -20.28
CA TRP A 254 25.61 1.61 -20.55
C TRP A 254 26.20 0.38 -21.23
N SER A 255 25.93 -0.78 -20.67
CA SER A 255 26.20 -2.07 -21.32
C SER A 255 24.90 -2.83 -21.41
N GLY A 256 24.52 -3.22 -22.63
CA GLY A 256 23.24 -3.84 -22.88
C GLY A 256 23.19 -4.63 -24.16
N ARG A 257 22.01 -5.11 -24.50
CA ARG A 257 21.75 -5.80 -25.75
C ARG A 257 20.37 -5.45 -26.28
N VAL A 258 20.20 -5.56 -27.60
CA VAL A 258 18.92 -5.44 -28.30
C VAL A 258 18.82 -6.55 -29.34
N THR A 259 17.65 -7.12 -29.56
CA THR A 259 17.44 -8.11 -30.63
C THR A 259 17.05 -7.40 -31.92
N ALA A 260 17.74 -7.68 -33.01
CA ALA A 260 17.50 -7.07 -34.31
C ALA A 260 16.14 -7.50 -34.87
N PRO A 261 15.18 -6.59 -35.10
CA PRO A 261 13.83 -6.94 -35.55
C PRO A 261 13.77 -7.38 -37.02
N THR A 262 14.68 -6.88 -37.86
CA THR A 262 14.70 -7.12 -39.30
C THR A 262 16.12 -7.37 -39.80
N ALA A 263 16.27 -8.22 -40.81
CA ALA A 263 17.57 -8.40 -41.47
C ALA A 263 17.93 -7.17 -42.32
N GLY A 264 19.22 -6.81 -42.36
CA GLY A 264 19.77 -5.78 -43.23
C GLY A 264 20.82 -4.89 -42.56
N ASN A 265 21.04 -3.72 -43.13
CA ASN A 265 22.06 -2.77 -42.66
C ASN A 265 21.44 -1.78 -41.66
N TYR A 266 21.97 -1.76 -40.45
CA TYR A 266 21.59 -0.81 -39.42
C TYR A 266 22.55 0.38 -39.42
N ARG A 267 22.07 1.52 -38.93
CA ARG A 267 22.92 2.69 -38.66
C ARG A 267 22.58 3.23 -37.29
N PHE A 268 23.49 3.07 -36.35
CA PHE A 268 23.35 3.63 -35.02
C PHE A 268 23.80 5.08 -35.01
N ARG A 269 23.28 5.86 -34.06
CA ARG A 269 23.70 7.23 -33.77
C ARG A 269 23.83 7.38 -32.27
N VAL A 270 24.98 7.84 -31.81
CA VAL A 270 25.14 8.33 -30.45
C VAL A 270 25.29 9.84 -30.49
N ARG A 271 24.57 10.55 -29.62
CA ARG A 271 24.68 11.99 -29.44
C ARG A 271 25.26 12.27 -28.07
N GLY A 272 26.17 13.24 -27.95
CA GLY A 272 26.84 13.57 -26.69
C GLY A 272 27.19 15.05 -26.54
N ASP A 273 26.94 15.59 -25.34
CA ASP A 273 27.48 16.83 -24.75
C ASP A 273 27.86 16.49 -23.30
N ASP A 274 29.12 16.27 -22.92
CA ASP A 274 30.34 16.30 -23.73
C ASP A 274 30.58 14.98 -24.51
N GLY A 275 31.51 14.14 -24.04
CA GLY A 275 32.11 13.08 -24.86
C GLY A 275 31.34 11.77 -24.86
N VAL A 276 31.33 11.06 -25.99
CA VAL A 276 30.67 9.77 -26.19
C VAL A 276 31.55 8.75 -26.91
N ARG A 277 31.37 7.47 -26.56
CA ARG A 277 31.82 6.31 -27.35
C ARG A 277 30.66 5.34 -27.53
N LEU A 278 30.62 4.69 -28.68
CA LEU A 278 29.64 3.65 -28.99
C LEU A 278 30.35 2.44 -29.59
N THR A 279 30.01 1.26 -29.08
CA THR A 279 30.42 -0.04 -29.61
C THR A 279 29.19 -0.94 -29.77
N VAL A 280 29.07 -1.62 -30.90
CA VAL A 280 28.00 -2.58 -31.21
C VAL A 280 28.64 -3.88 -31.70
N GLN A 281 28.39 -4.98 -31.01
CA GLN A 281 28.82 -6.33 -31.39
C GLN A 281 27.61 -7.17 -31.82
N VAL A 282 27.69 -7.81 -32.98
CA VAL A 282 26.62 -8.69 -33.48
C VAL A 282 26.87 -10.11 -32.98
N ASN A 283 25.98 -10.63 -32.14
CA ASN A 283 26.11 -11.87 -31.39
C ASN A 283 27.47 -11.92 -30.66
N SER A 284 28.24 -13.00 -30.85
CA SER A 284 29.63 -13.12 -30.43
C SER A 284 30.63 -12.84 -31.58
N GLY A 285 30.17 -12.19 -32.65
CA GLY A 285 30.90 -12.00 -33.91
C GLY A 285 31.46 -10.59 -34.09
N PRO A 286 31.32 -9.98 -35.29
CA PRO A 286 31.89 -8.68 -35.62
C PRO A 286 31.51 -7.57 -34.62
N THR A 287 32.48 -6.72 -34.31
CA THR A 287 32.33 -5.55 -33.44
C THR A 287 32.60 -4.28 -34.24
N TYR A 288 31.70 -3.32 -34.14
CA TYR A 288 31.76 -2.01 -34.79
C TYR A 288 31.83 -0.93 -33.71
N SER A 289 32.61 0.13 -33.93
CA SER A 289 32.75 1.22 -32.95
C SER A 289 33.01 2.55 -33.65
N ILE A 290 32.54 3.64 -33.05
CA ILE A 290 32.95 5.00 -33.46
C ILE A 290 34.34 5.38 -32.93
N GLY A 291 34.96 4.51 -32.11
CA GLY A 291 36.28 4.74 -31.52
C GLY A 291 36.33 5.95 -30.59
N GLU A 292 37.46 6.64 -30.59
CA GLU A 292 37.75 7.80 -29.73
C GLU A 292 37.26 9.14 -30.31
N ALA A 293 36.68 9.13 -31.52
CA ALA A 293 36.32 10.36 -32.24
C ALA A 293 35.31 11.23 -31.49
N GLY A 294 34.46 10.63 -30.65
CA GLY A 294 33.49 11.33 -29.82
C GLY A 294 33.95 11.66 -28.40
N TRP A 295 35.16 11.28 -27.99
CA TRP A 295 35.61 11.41 -26.60
C TRP A 295 36.40 12.70 -26.34
N ASN A 296 35.72 13.85 -26.46
CA ASN A 296 36.32 15.17 -26.27
C ASN A 296 35.28 16.17 -25.74
N ALA A 297 35.75 17.32 -25.24
CA ALA A 297 34.87 18.37 -24.71
C ALA A 297 34.23 19.12 -25.88
N GLN A 298 32.90 19.10 -25.95
CA GLN A 298 32.16 19.48 -27.15
C GLN A 298 30.71 19.79 -26.80
N ALA A 299 30.11 20.71 -27.57
CA ALA A 299 28.65 20.84 -27.56
C ALA A 299 27.99 19.57 -28.15
N ALA A 300 26.71 19.41 -27.87
CA ALA A 300 25.90 18.29 -28.32
C ALA A 300 26.09 17.92 -29.81
N THR A 301 26.79 16.80 -30.07
CA THR A 301 27.24 16.37 -31.41
C THR A 301 26.82 14.92 -31.71
N ASN A 302 26.48 14.64 -32.98
CA ASN A 302 26.05 13.31 -33.44
C ASN A 302 27.21 12.51 -34.05
N TYR A 303 27.30 11.22 -33.70
CA TYR A 303 28.23 10.27 -34.29
C TYR A 303 27.45 9.06 -34.81
N ASP A 304 27.58 8.78 -36.11
CA ASP A 304 26.88 7.69 -36.78
C ASP A 304 27.79 6.46 -36.95
N LEU A 305 27.25 5.28 -36.65
CA LEU A 305 27.92 3.99 -36.75
C LEU A 305 27.14 3.04 -37.67
N PRO A 306 27.60 2.78 -38.90
CA PRO A 306 27.02 1.75 -39.76
C PRO A 306 27.34 0.34 -39.22
N VAL A 307 26.35 -0.54 -39.18
CA VAL A 307 26.45 -1.94 -38.75
C VAL A 307 25.81 -2.82 -39.85
N PRO A 308 26.61 -3.34 -40.79
CA PRO A 308 26.11 -4.11 -41.94
C PRO A 308 25.82 -5.58 -41.60
N ASN A 309 25.07 -6.23 -42.47
CA ASN A 309 24.86 -7.69 -42.50
C ASN A 309 24.27 -8.27 -41.20
N VAL A 310 23.35 -7.56 -40.56
CA VAL A 310 22.61 -8.06 -39.39
C VAL A 310 21.46 -8.94 -39.88
N SER A 311 21.31 -10.13 -39.32
CA SER A 311 20.15 -11.00 -39.55
C SER A 311 19.01 -10.68 -38.60
N ALA A 312 17.78 -11.00 -38.99
CA ALA A 312 16.65 -10.92 -38.06
C ALA A 312 16.91 -11.86 -36.86
N ASN A 313 16.59 -11.38 -35.66
CA ASN A 313 16.84 -12.03 -34.36
C ASN A 313 18.31 -12.08 -33.91
N ASP A 314 19.25 -11.47 -34.64
CA ASP A 314 20.60 -11.31 -34.11
C ASP A 314 20.59 -10.46 -32.83
N THR A 315 21.41 -10.84 -31.86
CA THR A 315 21.63 -10.06 -30.65
C THR A 315 22.67 -8.99 -30.92
N LEU A 316 22.32 -7.72 -30.79
CA LEU A 316 23.25 -6.60 -30.88
C LEU A 316 23.65 -6.21 -29.46
N ASN A 317 24.85 -6.60 -29.04
CA ASN A 317 25.43 -6.20 -27.77
C ASN A 317 26.00 -4.78 -27.90
N ILE A 318 25.48 -3.85 -27.10
CA ILE A 318 25.76 -2.42 -27.22
C ILE A 318 26.46 -1.93 -25.96
N THR A 319 27.53 -1.16 -26.14
CA THR A 319 28.16 -0.38 -25.09
C THR A 319 28.21 1.09 -25.48
N VAL A 320 27.61 1.94 -24.65
CA VAL A 320 27.74 3.40 -24.75
C VAL A 320 28.54 3.88 -23.55
N GLN A 321 29.55 4.71 -23.79
CA GLN A 321 30.23 5.46 -22.74
C GLN A 321 29.97 6.95 -22.97
N TYR A 322 29.81 7.69 -21.89
CA TYR A 322 29.56 9.12 -21.90
C TYR A 322 30.32 9.79 -20.76
N TYR A 323 30.76 11.03 -20.95
CA TYR A 323 31.15 11.89 -19.83
C TYR A 323 30.55 13.29 -19.95
N GLN A 324 30.33 13.89 -18.79
CA GLN A 324 30.01 15.30 -18.63
C GLN A 324 31.13 16.00 -17.87
N GLY A 325 31.73 17.01 -18.50
CA GLY A 325 32.64 17.93 -17.84
C GLY A 325 31.87 18.99 -17.05
N THR A 326 31.42 20.03 -17.74
CA THR A 326 30.66 21.17 -17.19
C THR A 326 29.73 21.73 -18.26
N GLY A 327 28.71 22.52 -17.90
CA GLY A 327 27.76 23.06 -18.88
C GLY A 327 26.57 22.13 -19.08
N GLY A 328 25.99 22.06 -20.28
CA GLY A 328 24.83 21.20 -20.56
C GLY A 328 25.22 19.73 -20.66
N ALA A 329 24.37 18.82 -20.16
CA ALA A 329 24.60 17.37 -20.23
C ALA A 329 23.55 16.70 -21.13
N GLU A 330 23.98 16.18 -22.28
CA GLU A 330 23.12 15.48 -23.24
C GLU A 330 23.74 14.17 -23.68
N VAL A 331 22.94 13.09 -23.70
CA VAL A 331 23.34 11.83 -24.32
C VAL A 331 22.12 11.10 -24.87
N SER A 332 22.22 10.60 -26.10
CA SER A 332 21.20 9.69 -26.63
C SER A 332 21.77 8.59 -27.53
N LEU A 333 21.08 7.45 -27.55
CA LEU A 333 21.37 6.34 -28.46
C LEU A 333 20.16 6.09 -29.37
N GLN A 334 20.42 6.18 -30.67
CA GLN A 334 19.44 6.03 -31.73
C GLN A 334 19.91 4.99 -32.74
N TRP A 335 18.96 4.49 -33.53
CA TRP A 335 19.21 3.63 -34.68
C TRP A 335 18.27 3.96 -35.84
N GLN A 336 18.74 3.67 -37.04
CA GLN A 336 17.96 3.61 -38.25
C GLN A 336 17.90 2.14 -38.66
N LEU A 337 16.69 1.59 -38.73
CA LEU A 337 16.45 0.22 -39.17
C LEU A 337 16.73 0.07 -40.68
N PRO A 338 17.02 -1.15 -41.17
CA PRO A 338 17.16 -1.43 -42.59
C PRO A 338 15.96 -0.90 -43.39
N GLY A 339 16.23 -0.04 -44.39
CA GLY A 339 15.20 0.56 -45.26
C GLY A 339 14.39 1.71 -44.65
N ALA A 340 14.61 2.06 -43.37
CA ALA A 340 13.94 3.20 -42.74
C ALA A 340 14.61 4.53 -43.11
N GLY A 341 13.83 5.60 -43.28
CA GLY A 341 14.35 6.95 -43.60
C GLY A 341 14.76 7.81 -42.39
N ASN A 342 14.34 7.43 -41.18
CA ASN A 342 14.51 8.21 -39.95
C ASN A 342 15.17 7.40 -38.84
N TYR A 343 15.84 8.09 -37.91
CA TYR A 343 16.35 7.51 -36.67
C TYR A 343 15.25 7.42 -35.61
N LYS A 344 15.31 6.37 -34.78
CA LYS A 344 14.50 6.16 -33.57
C LYS A 344 15.40 5.87 -32.39
N LEU A 345 14.94 6.00 -31.15
CA LEU A 345 15.75 5.59 -29.99
C LEU A 345 15.92 4.07 -29.97
N VAL A 346 17.09 3.60 -29.55
CA VAL A 346 17.30 2.16 -29.33
C VAL A 346 16.61 1.80 -28.03
N GLY A 347 15.65 0.87 -28.09
CA GLY A 347 14.87 0.41 -26.94
C GLY A 347 13.59 1.19 -26.65
N GLU A 348 13.27 2.20 -27.47
CA GLU A 348 12.01 2.94 -27.40
C GLU A 348 10.83 1.95 -27.47
N GLY A 349 9.98 1.97 -26.45
CA GLY A 349 8.80 1.13 -26.32
C GLY A 349 8.94 -0.14 -25.48
N ASP A 350 10.11 -0.40 -24.90
CA ASP A 350 10.30 -1.52 -23.97
C ASP A 350 9.83 -1.18 -22.55
N SER A 351 9.59 -2.19 -21.73
CA SER A 351 9.40 -2.11 -20.27
C SER A 351 10.43 -1.24 -19.56
N ALA A 352 11.64 -1.13 -20.10
CA ALA A 352 12.70 -0.36 -19.48
C ALA A 352 12.58 1.17 -19.72
N ASP A 353 11.65 1.64 -20.58
CA ASP A 353 11.19 3.04 -20.64
C ASP A 353 10.38 3.45 -19.40
N LEU A 354 9.87 2.48 -18.64
CA LEU A 354 9.22 2.77 -17.36
C LEU A 354 10.18 3.40 -16.34
N TYR A 355 11.49 3.36 -16.60
CA TYR A 355 12.55 3.87 -15.74
C TYR A 355 13.06 5.25 -16.18
N ALA A 356 12.55 5.81 -17.29
CA ALA A 356 12.97 7.12 -17.76
C ALA A 356 12.71 8.22 -16.71
N GLU A 357 13.63 9.16 -16.54
CA GLU A 357 13.49 10.28 -15.60
C GLU A 357 12.28 11.17 -15.92
N SER A 358 11.87 11.22 -17.19
CA SER A 358 10.69 11.96 -17.65
C SER A 358 9.74 11.05 -18.42
N ALA A 359 8.48 11.03 -18.01
CA ALA A 359 7.38 10.47 -18.79
C ALA A 359 6.36 11.57 -19.14
N ARG A 360 5.65 11.41 -20.25
CA ARG A 360 4.63 12.37 -20.66
C ARG A 360 3.36 12.15 -19.85
N HIS A 361 2.76 13.21 -19.32
CA HIS A 361 1.42 13.04 -18.74
C HIS A 361 0.44 12.54 -19.81
N TYR A 362 -0.33 11.52 -19.47
CA TYR A 362 -1.40 11.04 -20.33
C TYR A 362 -2.49 12.10 -20.44
N ASN A 363 -2.69 12.60 -21.65
CA ASN A 363 -3.75 13.52 -22.00
C ASN A 363 -4.69 12.82 -23.00
N PRO A 364 -5.95 12.53 -22.63
CA PRO A 364 -6.90 11.82 -23.50
C PRO A 364 -7.30 12.62 -24.74
N THR A 365 -7.06 13.95 -24.77
CA THR A 365 -7.31 14.78 -25.96
C THR A 365 -6.31 14.51 -27.08
N GLU A 366 -5.19 13.85 -26.78
CA GLU A 366 -4.09 13.65 -27.70
C GLU A 366 -3.99 12.19 -28.13
N ALA A 367 -3.62 11.98 -29.39
CA ALA A 367 -3.33 10.64 -29.89
C ALA A 367 -2.15 10.03 -29.11
N LEU A 368 -2.38 8.81 -28.62
CA LEU A 368 -1.35 8.02 -27.97
C LEU A 368 -0.27 7.62 -28.98
N GLN A 369 0.98 7.83 -28.61
CA GLN A 369 2.15 7.43 -29.37
C GLN A 369 2.61 6.09 -28.83
N ASN A 370 2.64 5.07 -29.70
CA ASN A 370 3.33 3.82 -29.36
C ASN A 370 4.78 4.12 -29.04
N ASP A 371 5.38 3.26 -28.24
CA ASP A 371 6.78 3.36 -27.81
C ASP A 371 7.09 4.56 -26.88
N ARG A 372 6.07 5.35 -26.47
CA ARG A 372 6.22 6.47 -25.53
C ARG A 372 5.86 6.05 -24.11
N ALA A 373 6.68 6.45 -23.13
CA ALA A 373 6.32 6.41 -21.72
C ALA A 373 5.31 7.50 -21.35
N TYR A 374 4.18 7.07 -20.79
CA TYR A 374 3.16 7.93 -20.25
C TYR A 374 2.98 7.72 -18.75
N GLU A 375 2.55 8.76 -18.04
CA GLU A 375 2.18 8.67 -16.63
C GLU A 375 0.79 9.27 -16.34
N VAL A 376 0.11 8.64 -15.39
CA VAL A 376 -1.23 9.03 -14.89
C VAL A 376 -1.22 9.06 -13.37
N PHE A 377 -1.97 9.97 -12.78
CA PHE A 377 -2.27 9.90 -11.35
C PHE A 377 -3.32 8.82 -11.11
N MET A 378 -3.05 7.92 -10.17
CA MET A 378 -3.97 6.86 -9.81
C MET A 378 -4.96 7.35 -8.77
N ARG A 379 -5.89 8.17 -9.27
CA ARG A 379 -6.98 8.79 -8.53
C ARG A 379 -8.30 8.46 -9.19
N VAL A 380 -9.36 8.26 -8.43
CA VAL A 380 -10.68 7.91 -8.98
C VAL A 380 -11.81 8.66 -8.30
N LYS A 381 -12.66 9.32 -9.11
CA LYS A 381 -13.95 9.84 -8.67
C LYS A 381 -14.87 8.67 -8.40
N VAL A 382 -15.42 8.61 -7.19
CA VAL A 382 -16.32 7.54 -6.73
C VAL A 382 -17.61 8.12 -6.18
N CYS A 383 -18.63 7.27 -6.04
CA CYS A 383 -19.91 7.62 -5.47
C CYS A 383 -20.61 8.77 -6.20
N ASP A 384 -20.50 8.76 -7.54
CA ASP A 384 -21.15 9.74 -8.40
C ASP A 384 -22.54 9.21 -8.81
N PRO A 385 -23.65 9.87 -8.39
CA PRO A 385 -24.99 9.45 -8.78
C PRO A 385 -25.26 9.58 -10.29
N ALA A 386 -24.44 10.35 -11.01
CA ALA A 386 -24.52 10.46 -12.47
C ALA A 386 -23.64 9.43 -13.21
N ALA A 387 -22.92 8.56 -12.49
CA ALA A 387 -22.04 7.56 -13.11
C ALA A 387 -22.86 6.54 -13.94
N PRO A 388 -22.40 6.18 -15.15
CA PRO A 388 -22.92 5.02 -15.86
C PRO A 388 -22.81 3.75 -15.00
N GLY A 389 -23.87 2.95 -14.97
CA GLY A 389 -23.97 1.79 -14.07
C GLY A 389 -24.47 2.11 -12.66
N GLY A 390 -24.75 3.38 -12.36
CA GLY A 390 -25.27 3.83 -11.07
C GLY A 390 -24.16 4.01 -10.02
N VAL A 391 -24.59 4.31 -8.79
CA VAL A 391 -23.70 4.48 -7.64
C VAL A 391 -23.11 3.13 -7.23
N GLU A 392 -21.82 3.09 -6.87
CA GLU A 392 -21.16 1.87 -6.37
C GLU A 392 -21.84 1.31 -5.11
N GLU A 393 -21.87 -0.01 -4.96
CA GLU A 393 -22.58 -0.71 -3.86
C GLU A 393 -22.13 -0.24 -2.47
N ASN A 394 -20.85 0.10 -2.31
CA ASN A 394 -20.29 0.54 -1.03
C ASN A 394 -20.51 2.03 -0.72
N CYS A 395 -21.27 2.76 -1.53
CA CYS A 395 -21.56 4.18 -1.29
C CYS A 395 -22.82 4.38 -0.46
N THR A 396 -22.71 5.24 0.56
CA THR A 396 -23.83 5.66 1.41
C THR A 396 -24.21 7.11 1.11
N LEU A 397 -25.51 7.39 1.03
CA LEU A 397 -26.04 8.75 0.94
C LEU A 397 -26.08 9.40 2.33
N TYR A 398 -25.45 10.56 2.46
CA TYR A 398 -25.54 11.44 3.62
C TYR A 398 -26.33 12.71 3.26
N GLY A 399 -27.24 13.10 4.15
CA GLY A 399 -28.15 14.23 3.89
C GLY A 399 -29.02 13.95 2.67
N THR A 400 -29.10 14.89 1.74
CA THR A 400 -29.96 14.78 0.54
C THR A 400 -29.20 14.50 -0.75
N ASN A 401 -27.88 14.76 -0.80
CA ASN A 401 -27.12 14.71 -2.06
C ASN A 401 -25.63 14.33 -1.93
N SER A 402 -25.13 13.94 -0.75
CA SER A 402 -23.72 13.65 -0.54
C SER A 402 -23.45 12.15 -0.44
N TYR A 403 -23.12 11.51 -1.55
CA TYR A 403 -22.74 10.10 -1.58
C TYR A 403 -21.26 9.92 -1.24
N LYS A 404 -20.95 8.95 -0.36
CA LYS A 404 -19.60 8.68 0.13
C LYS A 404 -19.28 7.20 0.19
N PRO A 405 -18.05 6.77 -0.15
CA PRO A 405 -17.67 5.38 -0.04
C PRO A 405 -17.54 5.04 1.45
N THR A 406 -18.18 3.97 1.87
CA THR A 406 -18.22 3.51 3.26
C THR A 406 -17.69 2.11 3.38
N GLY A 407 -16.91 1.84 4.43
CA GLY A 407 -16.39 0.53 4.74
C GLY A 407 -17.01 -0.07 6.01
N LEU A 408 -16.43 -1.18 6.46
CA LEU A 408 -16.88 -1.92 7.63
C LEU A 408 -16.87 -1.09 8.92
N MET A 409 -15.92 -0.15 9.06
CA MET A 409 -15.83 0.70 10.23
C MET A 409 -17.04 1.65 10.36
N GLN A 410 -17.49 2.24 9.24
CA GLN A 410 -18.71 3.03 9.25
C GLN A 410 -19.95 2.15 9.45
N LYS A 411 -20.00 1.00 8.78
CA LYS A 411 -21.12 0.04 8.86
C LYS A 411 -21.38 -0.44 10.29
N TYR A 412 -20.32 -0.63 11.08
CA TYR A 412 -20.40 -1.13 12.47
C TYR A 412 -20.12 -0.06 13.52
N SER A 413 -20.15 1.22 13.15
CA SER A 413 -19.82 2.34 14.04
C SER A 413 -20.75 2.51 15.24
N ASP A 414 -21.92 1.88 15.23
CA ASP A 414 -22.90 1.83 16.32
C ASP A 414 -22.75 0.58 17.21
N LYS A 415 -21.91 -0.38 16.81
CA LYS A 415 -21.72 -1.67 17.50
C LYS A 415 -20.30 -1.89 18.01
N ILE A 416 -19.33 -1.20 17.41
CA ILE A 416 -17.91 -1.39 17.67
C ILE A 416 -17.29 -0.03 18.00
N ARG A 417 -16.50 -0.02 19.07
CA ARG A 417 -15.53 1.04 19.34
C ARG A 417 -14.21 0.66 18.67
N TYR A 418 -13.44 1.65 18.25
CA TYR A 418 -12.18 1.45 17.57
C TYR A 418 -11.03 2.17 18.29
N SER A 419 -9.85 1.55 18.32
CA SER A 419 -8.56 2.18 18.60
C SER A 419 -7.56 1.84 17.50
N ALA A 420 -6.46 2.59 17.42
CA ALA A 420 -5.39 2.32 16.48
C ALA A 420 -4.02 2.37 17.17
N PHE A 421 -3.20 1.38 16.84
CA PHE A 421 -1.79 1.30 17.18
C PHE A 421 -0.95 1.19 15.91
N GLY A 422 0.27 1.68 16.00
CA GLY A 422 1.32 1.44 15.01
C GLY A 422 2.66 1.94 15.54
N TYR A 423 3.66 2.02 14.69
CA TYR A 423 5.01 2.40 15.11
C TYR A 423 5.22 3.90 15.15
N LEU A 424 6.19 4.37 15.94
CA LEU A 424 6.88 5.61 15.61
C LEU A 424 7.64 5.41 14.30
N ASN A 425 7.69 6.45 13.47
CA ASN A 425 8.44 6.46 12.23
C ASN A 425 9.94 6.66 12.50
N ASP A 426 10.55 5.65 13.15
CA ASP A 426 11.92 5.63 13.66
C ASP A 426 12.66 4.43 13.05
N ASP A 427 13.66 4.69 12.21
CA ASP A 427 14.43 3.65 11.52
C ASP A 427 15.53 3.02 12.40
N ASN A 428 15.55 3.30 13.71
CA ASN A 428 16.43 2.62 14.64
C ASN A 428 15.91 1.20 14.97
N ILE A 429 16.73 0.17 14.73
CA ILE A 429 16.40 -1.23 15.06
C ILE A 429 16.18 -1.43 16.56
N ASN A 430 16.76 -0.56 17.39
CA ASN A 430 16.58 -0.59 18.84
C ASN A 430 15.32 0.18 19.30
N ARG A 431 14.46 0.62 18.38
CA ARG A 431 13.15 1.17 18.74
C ARG A 431 12.13 0.03 18.78
N ASP A 432 11.93 -0.51 19.97
CA ASP A 432 10.83 -1.43 20.25
C ASP A 432 9.46 -0.75 20.25
N GLY A 433 8.43 -1.59 20.13
CA GLY A 433 7.11 -1.28 20.66
C GLY A 433 6.05 -0.94 19.64
N GLY A 434 4.86 -0.69 20.18
CA GLY A 434 3.75 -0.04 19.50
C GLY A 434 3.31 1.20 20.26
N VAL A 435 2.87 2.22 19.53
CA VAL A 435 2.33 3.46 20.07
C VAL A 435 0.83 3.52 19.84
N LEU A 436 0.09 3.96 20.86
CA LEU A 436 -1.32 4.28 20.71
C LEU A 436 -1.48 5.56 19.88
N ARG A 437 -2.13 5.46 18.73
CA ARG A 437 -2.35 6.54 17.76
C ARG A 437 -3.74 7.15 17.85
N ALA A 438 -4.71 6.37 18.31
CA ALA A 438 -6.07 6.83 18.61
C ALA A 438 -6.69 5.96 19.71
N LYS A 439 -7.21 6.59 20.76
CA LYS A 439 -7.85 5.93 21.91
C LYS A 439 -9.12 5.19 21.51
N GLN A 440 -9.51 4.18 22.31
CA GLN A 440 -10.72 3.40 22.09
C GLN A 440 -12.00 4.27 22.16
N LYS A 441 -12.69 4.46 21.03
CA LYS A 441 -13.90 5.30 20.98
C LYS A 441 -14.91 4.85 19.93
N PHE A 442 -16.14 5.36 20.03
CA PHE A 442 -17.05 5.36 18.89
C PHE A 442 -16.60 6.41 17.88
N ILE A 443 -16.66 6.06 16.61
CA ILE A 443 -16.23 6.92 15.50
C ILE A 443 -17.41 7.51 14.71
N GLY A 444 -18.61 6.95 14.87
CA GLY A 444 -19.81 7.41 14.18
C GLY A 444 -20.37 8.74 14.73
N PRO A 445 -21.24 9.45 13.98
CA PRO A 445 -21.86 10.70 14.42
C PRO A 445 -22.75 10.56 15.65
N MET A 446 -23.30 9.36 15.85
CA MET A 446 -24.04 8.98 17.05
C MET A 446 -23.25 7.89 17.78
N ARG A 447 -23.33 7.89 19.11
CA ARG A 447 -22.78 6.82 19.94
C ARG A 447 -23.90 6.16 20.74
N PRO A 448 -23.94 4.83 20.83
CA PRO A 448 -24.92 4.14 21.66
C PRO A 448 -24.65 4.43 23.14
N VAL A 449 -25.72 4.43 23.93
CA VAL A 449 -25.68 4.51 25.39
C VAL A 449 -26.47 3.30 25.91
N PRO A 450 -25.91 2.46 26.79
CA PRO A 450 -26.64 1.31 27.31
C PRO A 450 -27.99 1.71 27.91
N ALA A 451 -29.05 0.98 27.55
CA ALA A 451 -30.42 1.22 28.03
C ALA A 451 -30.96 2.64 27.79
N SER A 452 -30.42 3.39 26.82
CA SER A 452 -30.86 4.73 26.45
C SER A 452 -30.76 4.94 24.94
N ASP A 453 -31.38 6.00 24.43
CA ASP A 453 -31.26 6.35 23.03
C ASP A 453 -29.81 6.80 22.68
N PRO A 454 -29.33 6.53 21.46
CA PRO A 454 -28.03 7.03 21.02
C PRO A 454 -27.96 8.56 21.09
N VAL A 455 -26.81 9.06 21.52
CA VAL A 455 -26.55 10.49 21.65
C VAL A 455 -25.53 10.95 20.61
N ALA A 456 -25.49 12.25 20.33
CA ALA A 456 -24.47 12.83 19.46
C ALA A 456 -23.06 12.54 19.99
N ASN A 457 -22.15 12.20 19.08
CA ASN A 457 -20.78 11.87 19.40
C ASN A 457 -19.86 13.07 19.10
N ALA A 458 -19.27 13.65 20.14
CA ALA A 458 -18.32 14.76 20.00
C ALA A 458 -17.00 14.34 19.32
N LEU A 459 -16.69 13.04 19.31
CA LEU A 459 -15.47 12.48 18.71
C LEU A 459 -15.74 11.77 17.37
N ALA A 460 -16.87 12.08 16.72
CA ALA A 460 -17.23 11.54 15.43
C ALA A 460 -16.15 11.85 14.39
N GLU A 461 -15.84 10.87 13.53
CA GLU A 461 -14.77 11.01 12.54
C GLU A 461 -15.30 11.44 11.16
N TRP A 462 -16.62 11.58 11.00
CA TRP A 462 -17.24 12.16 9.80
C TRP A 462 -18.51 12.93 10.13
N SER A 463 -18.90 13.83 9.22
CA SER A 463 -20.14 14.60 9.30
C SER A 463 -21.38 13.74 9.10
N ALA A 464 -22.37 13.84 9.99
CA ALA A 464 -23.68 13.17 9.81
C ALA A 464 -24.43 13.63 8.55
N THR A 465 -24.23 14.89 8.15
CA THR A 465 -24.99 15.52 7.06
C THR A 465 -24.33 15.32 5.71
N THR A 466 -23.00 15.31 5.66
CA THR A 466 -22.26 15.25 4.39
C THR A 466 -21.42 13.99 4.23
N GLY A 467 -21.18 13.22 5.29
CA GLY A 467 -20.31 12.05 5.27
C GLY A 467 -18.83 12.37 5.01
N VAL A 468 -18.45 13.65 4.99
CA VAL A 468 -17.06 14.11 4.86
C VAL A 468 -16.28 13.73 6.10
N MET A 469 -15.11 13.12 5.92
CA MET A 469 -14.21 12.75 7.02
C MET A 469 -13.59 14.00 7.65
N LEU A 470 -13.57 14.07 8.98
CA LEU A 470 -12.94 15.16 9.72
C LEU A 470 -11.44 14.94 9.78
N THR A 471 -10.63 15.99 9.60
CA THR A 471 -9.16 15.86 9.64
C THR A 471 -8.62 15.65 11.06
N ASN A 472 -9.25 16.25 12.07
CA ASN A 472 -8.78 16.23 13.46
C ASN A 472 -9.94 16.01 14.46
N PRO A 473 -10.55 14.81 14.47
CA PRO A 473 -11.63 14.48 15.40
C PRO A 473 -11.23 14.41 16.89
N ASP A 474 -9.92 14.37 17.21
CA ASP A 474 -9.33 14.23 18.55
C ASP A 474 -8.29 15.34 18.79
N SER A 475 -8.74 16.59 18.67
CA SER A 475 -7.86 17.77 18.71
C SER A 475 -6.99 17.89 19.95
N ALA A 476 -7.41 17.36 21.10
CA ALA A 476 -6.62 17.36 22.32
C ALA A 476 -5.37 16.47 22.20
N ASP A 477 -5.53 15.24 21.71
CA ASP A 477 -4.42 14.29 21.52
C ASP A 477 -3.46 14.78 20.42
N ALA A 478 -4.01 15.37 19.35
CA ALA A 478 -3.22 15.99 18.28
C ALA A 478 -2.38 17.18 18.80
N SER A 479 -3.00 18.06 19.58
CA SER A 479 -2.32 19.23 20.17
C SER A 479 -1.24 18.84 21.17
N ALA A 480 -1.48 17.79 21.97
CA ALA A 480 -0.49 17.28 22.93
C ALA A 480 0.79 16.76 22.25
N THR A 481 0.68 16.26 21.02
CA THR A 481 1.83 15.80 20.21
C THR A 481 2.40 16.91 19.30
N GLY A 482 1.63 17.97 19.03
CA GLY A 482 2.01 19.03 18.08
C GLY A 482 1.74 18.66 16.61
N VAL A 483 0.69 17.90 16.35
CA VAL A 483 0.28 17.45 15.00
C VAL A 483 -1.12 17.94 14.63
N SER A 484 -1.51 17.79 13.36
CA SER A 484 -2.78 18.30 12.81
C SER A 484 -3.79 17.24 12.41
N ASN A 485 -3.41 15.95 12.37
CA ASN A 485 -4.33 14.85 12.10
C ASN A 485 -4.56 14.02 13.36
N SER A 486 -5.72 13.38 13.45
CA SER A 486 -6.04 12.42 14.51
C SER A 486 -7.18 11.48 14.08
N GLY A 487 -7.53 10.53 14.94
CA GLY A 487 -8.63 9.61 14.69
C GLY A 487 -8.20 8.31 14.01
N VAL A 488 -8.98 7.27 14.26
CA VAL A 488 -8.69 5.90 13.83
C VAL A 488 -8.71 5.80 12.30
N MET A 489 -9.74 6.36 11.67
CA MET A 489 -9.93 6.29 10.22
C MET A 489 -8.86 7.09 9.48
N ASN A 490 -8.49 8.28 9.98
CA ASN A 490 -7.43 9.07 9.38
C ASN A 490 -6.07 8.37 9.50
N TYR A 491 -5.74 7.79 10.66
CA TYR A 491 -4.48 7.08 10.82
C TYR A 491 -4.35 5.95 9.80
N LEU A 492 -5.40 5.14 9.66
CA LEU A 492 -5.45 4.09 8.65
C LEU A 492 -5.32 4.64 7.21
N ASN A 493 -6.07 5.69 6.87
CA ASN A 493 -6.15 6.22 5.51
C ASN A 493 -4.91 7.02 5.08
N LYS A 494 -4.28 7.76 5.99
CA LYS A 494 -3.19 8.68 5.69
C LYS A 494 -1.80 8.14 6.05
N PHE A 495 -1.71 6.89 6.51
CA PHE A 495 -0.42 6.25 6.75
C PHE A 495 0.50 6.35 5.51
N GLY A 496 1.68 6.94 5.67
CA GLY A 496 2.64 7.22 4.60
C GLY A 496 2.21 8.22 3.53
N GLN A 497 1.04 8.86 3.69
CA GLN A 497 0.54 9.92 2.79
C GLN A 497 0.95 11.32 3.25
N ILE A 498 1.51 11.43 4.46
CA ILE A 498 1.99 12.68 5.04
C ILE A 498 3.52 12.69 4.89
N PRO A 499 4.12 13.72 4.25
CA PRO A 499 5.57 13.91 4.25
C PRO A 499 6.10 13.99 5.68
N ARG A 500 7.25 13.37 5.96
CA ARG A 500 7.93 13.56 7.26
C ARG A 500 8.32 15.03 7.40
N ALA A 501 8.47 15.51 8.63
CA ALA A 501 8.91 16.89 8.85
C ALA A 501 10.29 17.11 8.20
N GLY A 502 10.36 18.08 7.26
CA GLY A 502 11.55 18.36 6.45
C GLY A 502 11.55 17.72 5.06
N GLU A 503 10.62 16.82 4.74
CA GLU A 503 10.48 16.20 3.42
C GLU A 503 9.42 16.93 2.57
N THR A 504 9.64 16.97 1.25
CA THR A 504 8.72 17.61 0.29
C THR A 504 7.70 16.64 -0.31
N SER A 505 7.85 15.33 -0.06
CA SER A 505 7.04 14.27 -0.65
C SER A 505 6.68 13.21 0.40
N PRO A 506 5.51 12.55 0.28
CA PRO A 506 5.16 11.40 1.12
C PRO A 506 6.06 10.18 0.89
N GLY A 507 5.78 9.08 1.62
CA GLY A 507 6.43 7.78 1.40
C GLY A 507 7.63 7.48 2.27
N GLY A 508 7.89 8.27 3.32
CA GLY A 508 8.88 7.92 4.34
C GLY A 508 8.33 6.82 5.27
N TYR A 509 8.38 5.56 4.85
CA TYR A 509 7.97 4.43 5.68
C TYR A 509 9.10 3.97 6.60
N LYS A 510 8.76 3.53 7.81
CA LYS A 510 9.72 2.92 8.75
C LYS A 510 10.36 1.67 8.12
N THR A 511 11.56 1.29 8.56
CA THR A 511 12.30 0.13 8.05
C THR A 511 12.12 -1.16 8.87
N PHE A 512 11.92 -1.04 10.18
CA PHE A 512 11.90 -2.18 11.11
C PHE A 512 10.56 -2.30 11.81
N ASP A 513 10.07 -3.52 11.98
CA ASP A 513 8.72 -3.84 12.44
C ASP A 513 8.73 -4.82 13.63
N PRO A 514 8.86 -4.29 14.85
CA PRO A 514 8.77 -5.07 16.09
C PRO A 514 7.30 -5.46 16.36
N VAL A 515 6.78 -6.39 15.56
CA VAL A 515 5.34 -6.73 15.54
C VAL A 515 4.86 -7.43 16.81
N GLY A 516 5.72 -8.24 17.42
CA GLY A 516 5.46 -8.86 18.72
C GLY A 516 5.15 -7.83 19.79
N GLU A 517 5.96 -6.77 19.88
CA GLU A 517 5.79 -5.67 20.83
C GLU A 517 4.63 -4.76 20.45
N LEU A 518 4.36 -4.56 19.15
CA LEU A 518 3.15 -3.87 18.70
C LEU A 518 1.89 -4.60 19.18
N TYR A 519 1.82 -5.92 18.98
CA TYR A 519 0.72 -6.74 19.46
C TYR A 519 0.63 -6.70 20.99
N TYR A 520 1.77 -6.78 21.68
CA TYR A 520 1.81 -6.70 23.13
C TYR A 520 1.38 -5.32 23.65
N ALA A 521 1.67 -4.22 22.96
CA ALA A 521 1.15 -2.88 23.30
C ALA A 521 -0.38 -2.85 23.28
N VAL A 522 -1.01 -3.46 22.26
CA VAL A 522 -2.46 -3.62 22.19
C VAL A 522 -2.99 -4.49 23.34
N GLN A 523 -2.32 -5.60 23.64
CA GLN A 523 -2.69 -6.48 24.75
C GLN A 523 -2.60 -5.73 26.10
N ARG A 524 -1.54 -4.95 26.33
CA ARG A 524 -1.37 -4.11 27.52
C ARG A 524 -2.48 -3.07 27.65
N TYR A 525 -2.92 -2.49 26.54
CA TYR A 525 -4.01 -1.52 26.52
C TYR A 525 -5.32 -2.15 26.99
N TYR A 526 -5.71 -3.30 26.43
CA TYR A 526 -6.89 -4.03 26.89
C TYR A 526 -6.79 -4.54 28.32
N ARG A 527 -5.57 -4.82 28.79
CA ARG A 527 -5.25 -5.23 30.17
C ARG A 527 -5.16 -4.06 31.16
N ASN A 528 -5.39 -2.83 30.70
CA ASN A 528 -5.29 -1.62 31.52
C ASN A 528 -3.94 -1.46 32.25
N LYS A 529 -2.82 -1.85 31.61
CA LYS A 529 -1.47 -1.79 32.20
C LYS A 529 -0.72 -0.49 31.91
N GLY A 530 -1.29 0.40 31.11
CA GLY A 530 -0.65 1.64 30.67
C GLY A 530 0.51 1.46 29.69
N ASN A 531 0.99 2.60 29.22
CA ASN A 531 2.06 2.76 28.24
C ASN A 531 3.40 2.18 28.73
N VAL A 532 4.27 1.82 27.78
CA VAL A 532 5.69 1.55 28.04
C VAL A 532 6.48 2.77 27.56
N PRO A 533 6.98 3.63 28.48
CA PRO A 533 7.58 4.90 28.10
C PRO A 533 8.77 4.76 27.14
N ALA A 534 9.56 3.69 27.24
CA ALA A 534 10.69 3.43 26.34
C ALA A 534 10.30 3.39 24.84
N TRP A 535 9.07 3.00 24.52
CA TRP A 535 8.58 2.89 23.14
C TRP A 535 8.13 4.23 22.53
N SER A 536 7.79 5.22 23.38
CA SER A 536 7.13 6.46 22.95
C SER A 536 7.83 7.75 23.40
N ASN A 537 8.72 7.67 24.39
CA ASN A 537 9.44 8.84 24.90
C ASN A 537 10.37 9.44 23.84
N ASN A 538 10.53 10.77 23.94
CA ASN A 538 11.39 11.58 23.07
C ASN A 538 11.03 11.49 21.58
N ALA A 539 9.77 11.16 21.25
CA ALA A 539 9.30 11.17 19.87
C ALA A 539 9.40 12.58 19.28
N THR A 540 10.07 12.70 18.15
CA THR A 540 10.15 13.94 17.35
C THR A 540 8.92 14.10 16.47
N ALA A 541 8.68 15.29 15.94
CA ALA A 541 7.59 15.53 14.98
C ALA A 541 7.70 14.64 13.73
N THR A 542 8.93 14.32 13.29
CA THR A 542 9.20 13.37 12.19
C THR A 542 8.73 11.96 12.54
N GLN A 543 9.08 11.47 13.73
CA GLN A 543 8.71 10.14 14.20
C GLN A 543 7.22 10.01 14.51
N ALA A 544 6.57 11.11 14.88
CA ALA A 544 5.13 11.18 15.10
C ALA A 544 4.32 11.16 13.80
N ASP A 545 4.96 11.26 12.61
CA ASP A 545 4.37 11.10 11.27
C ASP A 545 3.03 11.80 11.01
N GLY A 546 2.82 12.95 11.66
CA GLY A 546 1.61 13.75 11.53
C GLY A 546 0.42 13.26 12.35
N PHE A 547 0.61 12.27 13.23
CA PHE A 547 -0.40 11.64 14.08
C PHE A 547 -0.03 11.64 15.58
N PRO A 548 -1.01 11.51 16.48
CA PRO A 548 -0.75 11.54 17.91
C PRO A 548 0.17 10.41 18.37
N VAL A 549 0.96 10.69 19.42
CA VAL A 549 1.73 9.71 20.19
C VAL A 549 1.17 9.73 21.61
N ILE A 550 0.18 8.87 21.87
CA ILE A 550 -0.63 8.94 23.08
C ILE A 550 0.03 8.13 24.19
N THR A 551 0.54 8.80 25.21
CA THR A 551 1.27 8.18 26.33
C THR A 551 0.43 8.01 27.60
N THR A 552 -0.70 8.71 27.70
CA THR A 552 -1.70 8.53 28.77
C THR A 552 -2.87 7.71 28.24
N TRP A 553 -2.98 6.48 28.74
CA TRP A 553 -3.98 5.51 28.28
C TRP A 553 -5.16 5.47 29.24
N ASP A 554 -6.36 5.62 28.70
CA ASP A 554 -7.61 5.39 29.43
C ASP A 554 -8.00 3.90 29.33
N ASP A 555 -8.79 3.38 30.28
CA ASP A 555 -9.25 1.99 30.23
C ASP A 555 -10.18 1.74 29.01
N PRO A 556 -9.78 0.90 28.04
CA PRO A 556 -10.60 0.65 26.86
C PRO A 556 -11.78 -0.29 27.13
N VAL A 557 -11.72 -1.15 28.16
CA VAL A 557 -12.77 -2.13 28.47
C VAL A 557 -13.72 -1.53 29.49
N GLN A 558 -14.95 -1.24 29.07
CA GLN A 558 -15.93 -0.53 29.89
C GLN A 558 -16.93 -1.48 30.57
N TYR A 559 -17.09 -2.69 30.04
CA TYR A 559 -18.07 -3.67 30.52
C TYR A 559 -17.45 -5.07 30.57
N SER A 560 -17.85 -5.87 31.56
CA SER A 560 -17.34 -7.23 31.75
C SER A 560 -17.61 -8.17 30.57
N CYS A 561 -18.80 -8.09 29.97
CA CYS A 561 -19.17 -8.94 28.83
C CYS A 561 -18.72 -8.36 27.48
N GLN A 562 -17.86 -7.34 27.48
CA GLN A 562 -17.40 -6.68 26.27
C GLN A 562 -16.43 -7.56 25.48
N ARG A 563 -16.73 -7.80 24.20
CA ARG A 563 -15.84 -8.57 23.32
C ARG A 563 -14.69 -7.69 22.83
N ASN A 564 -13.47 -8.20 22.89
CA ASN A 564 -12.28 -7.48 22.43
C ASN A 564 -11.65 -8.20 21.23
N PHE A 565 -11.26 -7.42 20.24
CA PHE A 565 -10.71 -7.89 18.99
C PHE A 565 -9.43 -7.14 18.65
N VAL A 566 -8.49 -7.84 18.03
CA VAL A 566 -7.33 -7.27 17.35
C VAL A 566 -7.42 -7.60 15.87
N LEU A 567 -7.29 -6.58 15.03
CA LEU A 567 -7.13 -6.75 13.59
C LEU A 567 -5.79 -6.14 13.18
N GLY A 568 -4.86 -7.00 12.77
CA GLY A 568 -3.54 -6.60 12.31
C GLY A 568 -3.35 -6.75 10.80
N ILE A 569 -2.35 -6.04 10.30
CA ILE A 569 -1.80 -6.16 8.95
C ILE A 569 -0.29 -5.98 9.04
N GLY A 570 0.48 -6.74 8.27
CA GLY A 570 1.94 -6.58 8.14
C GLY A 570 2.54 -7.60 7.19
N ASP A 571 3.87 -7.61 7.07
CA ASP A 571 4.63 -8.62 6.35
C ASP A 571 5.32 -9.61 7.30
N VAL A 572 5.58 -10.82 6.82
CA VAL A 572 6.10 -11.90 7.66
C VAL A 572 7.59 -11.77 7.99
N ASN A 573 8.30 -10.76 7.46
CA ASN A 573 9.75 -10.59 7.61
C ASN A 573 10.10 -9.64 8.75
N THR A 574 9.49 -9.90 9.89
CA THR A 574 9.52 -9.04 11.08
C THR A 574 10.90 -8.83 11.68
N HIS A 575 11.12 -7.76 12.44
CA HIS A 575 12.42 -7.40 12.99
C HIS A 575 12.41 -7.18 14.50
N ALA A 576 13.41 -7.73 15.19
CA ALA A 576 13.72 -7.46 16.60
C ALA A 576 12.51 -7.58 17.55
N ASP A 577 11.57 -8.48 17.26
CA ASP A 577 10.22 -8.44 17.83
C ASP A 577 10.00 -9.34 19.07
N ARG A 578 11.10 -9.61 19.78
CA ARG A 578 11.17 -10.63 20.83
C ARG A 578 11.25 -10.06 22.24
N ASN A 579 11.27 -8.75 22.42
CA ASN A 579 11.37 -8.08 23.70
C ASN A 579 10.04 -8.09 24.47
N LEU A 580 9.59 -9.31 24.79
CA LEU A 580 8.28 -9.62 25.34
C LEU A 580 8.38 -10.28 26.72
N PRO A 581 7.29 -10.30 27.52
CA PRO A 581 7.27 -10.97 28.82
C PRO A 581 7.66 -12.46 28.70
N GLY A 582 8.49 -12.95 29.62
CA GLY A 582 8.97 -14.35 29.62
C GLY A 582 10.06 -14.69 28.59
N ALA A 583 10.24 -13.88 27.54
CA ALA A 583 11.27 -14.13 26.53
C ALA A 583 12.69 -14.04 27.11
N THR A 584 13.54 -15.03 26.79
CA THR A 584 14.94 -15.12 27.19
C THR A 584 15.86 -15.06 25.97
N GLY A 585 17.08 -14.52 26.11
CA GLY A 585 18.07 -14.41 25.03
C GLY A 585 18.40 -12.96 24.69
N VAL A 586 19.11 -12.75 23.58
CA VAL A 586 19.42 -11.40 23.06
C VAL A 586 18.10 -10.67 22.83
N SER A 587 17.81 -9.66 23.64
CA SER A 587 16.62 -8.81 23.55
C SER A 587 17.15 -7.40 23.35
N GLU A 588 16.81 -6.77 22.24
CA GLU A 588 17.42 -5.51 21.83
C GLU A 588 16.34 -4.49 21.57
N PRO A 589 16.35 -3.34 22.27
CA PRO A 589 17.21 -2.93 23.39
C PRO A 589 16.95 -3.69 24.70
N THR A 590 17.57 -3.24 25.79
CA THR A 590 17.28 -3.73 27.15
C THR A 590 15.77 -3.71 27.41
N LYS A 591 15.23 -4.88 27.81
CA LYS A 591 13.82 -5.07 28.14
C LYS A 591 13.33 -4.04 29.16
N PRO A 592 12.32 -3.22 28.85
CA PRO A 592 11.75 -2.27 29.79
C PRO A 592 11.17 -2.96 31.03
N ASP A 593 11.22 -2.33 32.19
CA ASP A 593 10.73 -2.89 33.46
C ASP A 593 9.24 -3.22 33.40
N GLU A 594 8.45 -2.41 32.69
CA GLU A 594 7.01 -2.66 32.49
C GLU A 594 6.73 -3.98 31.77
N VAL A 595 7.64 -4.42 30.91
CA VAL A 595 7.57 -5.67 30.14
C VAL A 595 8.15 -6.81 30.97
N LYS A 596 9.34 -6.60 31.56
CA LYS A 596 10.06 -7.59 32.36
C LYS A 596 9.25 -8.05 33.58
N ASN A 597 8.54 -7.13 34.22
CA ASN A 597 7.79 -7.40 35.45
C ASN A 597 6.36 -7.91 35.19
N ASP A 598 5.93 -8.07 33.93
CA ASP A 598 4.62 -8.63 33.61
C ASP A 598 4.65 -10.17 33.68
N THR A 599 4.33 -10.71 34.85
CA THR A 599 4.34 -12.16 35.10
C THR A 599 3.04 -12.88 34.76
N ALA A 600 2.01 -12.16 34.31
CA ALA A 600 0.71 -12.78 33.99
C ALA A 600 0.75 -13.62 32.70
N VAL A 601 1.71 -13.36 31.81
CA VAL A 601 1.91 -14.11 30.57
C VAL A 601 3.40 -14.31 30.33
N ASP A 602 3.77 -15.52 29.91
CA ASP A 602 5.11 -15.84 29.39
C ASP A 602 4.98 -16.14 27.90
N ALA A 603 5.38 -15.19 27.05
CA ALA A 603 5.24 -15.29 25.61
C ALA A 603 5.98 -16.52 25.05
N LYS A 604 7.16 -16.83 25.60
CA LYS A 604 7.96 -17.97 25.17
C LYS A 604 7.26 -19.28 25.51
N THR A 605 6.79 -19.46 26.75
CA THR A 605 6.07 -20.67 27.16
C THR A 605 4.81 -20.90 26.32
N TRP A 606 4.00 -19.86 26.11
CA TRP A 606 2.78 -19.98 25.31
C TRP A 606 3.05 -20.18 23.83
N THR A 607 4.13 -19.63 23.28
CA THR A 607 4.55 -19.93 21.90
C THR A 607 5.06 -21.36 21.76
N ASN A 608 5.80 -21.89 22.74
CA ASN A 608 6.14 -23.32 22.77
C ASN A 608 4.87 -24.19 22.82
N ARG A 609 3.84 -23.76 23.57
CA ARG A 609 2.54 -24.46 23.59
C ARG A 609 1.85 -24.44 22.22
N VAL A 610 1.86 -23.30 21.53
CA VAL A 610 1.39 -23.19 20.13
C VAL A 610 2.16 -24.13 19.21
N GLY A 611 3.49 -24.22 19.36
CA GLY A 611 4.33 -25.16 18.60
C GLY A 611 3.89 -26.62 18.79
N VAL A 612 3.58 -27.03 20.02
CA VAL A 612 3.05 -28.38 20.33
C VAL A 612 1.67 -28.60 19.70
N LEU A 613 0.77 -27.62 19.79
CA LEU A 613 -0.60 -27.74 19.25
C LEU A 613 -0.64 -27.69 17.71
N GLN A 614 0.27 -26.95 17.08
CA GLN A 614 0.38 -26.91 15.62
C GLN A 614 1.14 -28.12 15.06
N GLY A 615 2.24 -28.50 15.73
CA GLY A 615 3.18 -29.51 15.23
C GLY A 615 2.66 -30.94 15.31
N GLY A 616 2.05 -31.35 16.44
CA GLY A 616 1.56 -32.72 16.63
C GLY A 616 2.54 -33.80 16.14
N ASP A 617 2.02 -34.85 15.49
CA ASP A 617 2.79 -35.90 14.79
C ASP A 617 3.23 -35.50 13.36
N LEU A 618 2.95 -34.26 12.92
CA LEU A 618 3.06 -33.80 11.53
C LEU A 618 4.26 -32.88 11.27
N ASP A 619 4.79 -32.23 12.31
CA ASP A 619 5.98 -31.38 12.23
C ASP A 619 6.70 -31.34 13.59
N THR A 620 7.73 -32.18 13.73
CA THR A 620 8.56 -32.27 14.95
C THR A 620 9.50 -31.08 15.12
N THR A 621 9.59 -30.17 14.15
CA THR A 621 10.52 -29.04 14.17
C THR A 621 9.97 -27.80 14.88
N LEU A 622 8.64 -27.62 14.94
CA LEU A 622 8.01 -26.55 15.73
C LEU A 622 8.02 -26.90 17.22
N GLY A 623 7.43 -28.05 17.57
CA GLY A 623 7.55 -28.73 18.87
C GLY A 623 7.49 -27.83 20.11
N THR A 624 8.32 -28.17 21.10
CA THR A 624 8.40 -27.48 22.40
C THR A 624 9.39 -26.30 22.40
N THR A 625 9.92 -25.91 21.24
CA THR A 625 11.02 -24.94 21.13
C THR A 625 10.70 -23.76 20.21
N LEU A 626 9.48 -23.65 19.68
CA LEU A 626 9.08 -22.56 18.78
C LEU A 626 9.35 -21.16 19.37
N GLY A 627 9.13 -20.98 20.67
CA GLY A 627 9.38 -19.74 21.40
C GLY A 627 10.87 -19.41 21.55
N ASP A 628 11.76 -20.39 21.37
CA ASP A 628 13.22 -20.19 21.36
C ASP A 628 13.77 -19.84 19.97
N THR A 629 13.02 -20.14 18.91
CA THR A 629 13.47 -19.93 17.53
C THR A 629 13.61 -18.44 17.22
N GLN A 630 14.82 -18.04 16.82
CA GLN A 630 15.12 -16.72 16.26
C GLN A 630 15.29 -16.78 14.75
N ASN A 631 15.15 -15.64 14.08
CA ASN A 631 15.17 -15.54 12.61
C ASN A 631 14.08 -16.44 12.00
N TYR A 632 12.91 -16.42 12.65
CA TYR A 632 11.77 -17.26 12.31
C TYR A 632 11.26 -16.93 10.91
N GLY A 633 10.92 -17.95 10.13
CA GLY A 633 10.52 -17.76 8.73
C GLY A 633 11.68 -17.49 7.78
N GLY A 634 12.94 -17.68 8.20
CA GLY A 634 14.11 -17.65 7.32
C GLY A 634 14.67 -16.26 7.04
N CYS A 635 14.31 -15.25 7.83
CA CYS A 635 14.91 -13.93 7.75
C CYS A 635 14.84 -13.18 9.08
N CYS A 636 15.55 -12.04 9.03
CA CYS A 636 15.57 -10.89 9.91
C CYS A 636 16.06 -11.13 11.33
N ASN A 637 16.89 -10.19 11.79
CA ASN A 637 17.61 -10.32 13.05
C ASN A 637 16.64 -10.29 14.22
N ASN A 638 16.80 -11.26 15.13
CA ASN A 638 16.15 -11.29 16.44
C ASN A 638 14.63 -11.23 16.40
N ASN A 639 14.00 -11.76 15.33
CA ASN A 639 12.55 -11.91 15.27
C ASN A 639 12.09 -13.30 15.75
N GLY A 640 10.79 -13.49 15.99
CA GLY A 640 10.23 -14.77 16.41
C GLY A 640 8.72 -14.89 16.31
N ALA A 641 8.20 -16.09 16.62
CA ALA A 641 6.76 -16.37 16.64
C ALA A 641 6.10 -16.02 18.00
N LEU A 642 6.70 -15.14 18.80
CA LEU A 642 6.26 -14.88 20.18
C LEU A 642 4.85 -14.26 20.27
N MET A 643 4.45 -13.49 19.25
CA MET A 643 3.07 -12.99 19.14
C MET A 643 2.02 -14.11 19.13
N ALA A 644 2.34 -15.29 18.59
CA ALA A 644 1.39 -16.40 18.53
C ALA A 644 1.02 -16.91 19.92
N GLY A 645 2.00 -16.99 20.84
CA GLY A 645 1.79 -17.34 22.24
C GLY A 645 0.97 -16.29 22.98
N LEU A 646 1.27 -15.01 22.78
CA LEU A 646 0.49 -13.91 23.35
C LEU A 646 -0.97 -13.95 22.88
N ALA A 647 -1.20 -14.22 21.59
CA ALA A 647 -2.53 -14.29 21.00
C ALA A 647 -3.32 -15.51 21.50
N TYR A 648 -2.67 -16.67 21.60
CA TYR A 648 -3.30 -17.87 22.15
C TYR A 648 -3.69 -17.67 23.62
N TRP A 649 -2.77 -17.16 24.44
CA TRP A 649 -3.04 -16.90 25.86
C TRP A 649 -4.22 -15.96 26.05
N ALA A 650 -4.25 -14.85 25.31
CA ALA A 650 -5.31 -13.84 25.45
C ALA A 650 -6.69 -14.29 24.94
N ASN A 651 -6.75 -15.31 24.08
CA ASN A 651 -8.04 -15.85 23.58
C ASN A 651 -8.73 -16.78 24.59
N ILE A 652 -7.96 -17.38 25.52
CA ILE A 652 -8.48 -18.42 26.43
C ILE A 652 -8.35 -18.09 27.92
N ASN A 653 -7.57 -17.08 28.29
CA ASN A 653 -7.39 -16.65 29.68
C ASN A 653 -8.04 -15.29 29.89
N ASP A 654 -8.53 -15.07 31.11
CA ASP A 654 -9.00 -13.77 31.53
C ASP A 654 -7.84 -12.77 31.59
N ILE A 655 -7.93 -11.73 30.77
CA ILE A 655 -6.94 -10.66 30.69
C ILE A 655 -7.20 -9.55 31.72
N ARG A 656 -8.38 -9.53 32.37
CA ARG A 656 -8.83 -8.48 33.29
C ARG A 656 -9.39 -9.06 34.60
N PRO A 657 -8.52 -9.65 35.46
CA PRO A 657 -8.95 -10.22 36.74
C PRO A 657 -9.52 -9.18 37.73
N ASP A 658 -9.38 -7.89 37.43
CA ASP A 658 -10.00 -6.78 38.15
C ASP A 658 -11.49 -6.57 37.78
N MET A 659 -12.00 -7.28 36.76
CA MET A 659 -13.39 -7.22 36.30
C MET A 659 -14.09 -8.57 36.53
N ALA A 660 -15.43 -8.55 36.51
CA ALA A 660 -16.22 -9.76 36.72
C ALA A 660 -16.27 -10.64 35.46
N GLY A 661 -15.98 -11.93 35.60
CA GLY A 661 -16.00 -12.90 34.49
C GLY A 661 -14.81 -12.72 33.54
N ASP A 662 -14.71 -13.56 32.52
CA ASP A 662 -13.50 -13.60 31.68
C ASP A 662 -13.57 -12.59 30.54
N GLN A 663 -12.55 -11.73 30.42
CA GLN A 663 -12.34 -10.90 29.25
C GLN A 663 -11.24 -11.52 28.40
N THR A 664 -11.53 -11.80 27.13
CA THR A 664 -10.59 -12.39 26.18
C THR A 664 -10.42 -11.50 24.94
N ILE A 665 -9.38 -11.78 24.16
CA ILE A 665 -9.08 -11.11 22.90
C ILE A 665 -9.11 -12.14 21.76
N GLN A 666 -9.91 -11.88 20.72
CA GLN A 666 -9.83 -12.61 19.46
C GLN A 666 -8.95 -11.87 18.45
N THR A 667 -8.03 -12.59 17.81
CA THR A 667 -7.01 -12.03 16.92
C THR A 667 -7.25 -12.43 15.47
N TYR A 668 -7.26 -11.42 14.60
CA TYR A 668 -7.27 -11.55 13.15
C TYR A 668 -6.04 -10.83 12.60
N TRP A 669 -5.41 -11.40 11.57
CA TRP A 669 -4.22 -10.81 10.97
C TRP A 669 -4.20 -11.02 9.47
N LEU A 670 -3.75 -10.01 8.73
CA LEU A 670 -3.54 -10.07 7.29
C LEU A 670 -2.04 -10.03 6.99
N ASP A 671 -1.54 -11.08 6.34
CA ASP A 671 -0.21 -11.11 5.73
C ASP A 671 -0.28 -10.47 4.34
N VAL A 672 0.58 -9.49 4.08
CA VAL A 672 0.65 -8.80 2.79
C VAL A 672 1.45 -9.55 1.73
N LEU A 673 2.01 -10.72 2.06
CA LEU A 673 2.76 -11.59 1.16
C LEU A 673 3.87 -10.83 0.45
N GLU A 674 4.83 -10.31 1.22
CA GLU A 674 6.00 -9.63 0.64
C GLU A 674 6.63 -10.49 -0.47
N PHE A 675 6.94 -9.87 -1.60
CA PHE A 675 7.44 -10.53 -2.82
C PHE A 675 6.50 -11.62 -3.39
N GLY A 676 5.22 -11.61 -3.03
CA GLY A 676 4.25 -12.64 -3.41
C GLY A 676 4.55 -14.02 -2.81
N THR A 677 5.36 -14.09 -1.75
CA THR A 677 5.82 -15.36 -1.19
C THR A 677 5.02 -15.73 0.05
N TYR A 678 4.29 -16.84 -0.03
CA TYR A 678 3.63 -17.44 1.13
C TYR A 678 4.61 -18.23 2.00
N LYS A 679 4.63 -17.96 3.30
CA LYS A 679 5.38 -18.73 4.30
C LYS A 679 4.43 -19.56 5.17
N LYS A 680 4.47 -20.88 5.04
CA LYS A 680 3.68 -21.80 5.87
C LYS A 680 4.04 -21.63 7.34
N ASN A 681 3.03 -21.71 8.22
CA ASN A 681 3.19 -21.61 9.68
C ASN A 681 3.86 -20.30 10.15
N ASN A 682 3.78 -19.22 9.38
CA ASN A 682 4.31 -17.94 9.83
C ASN A 682 3.62 -17.43 11.12
N GLN A 683 4.24 -16.48 11.79
CA GLN A 683 3.80 -15.91 13.06
C GLN A 683 2.39 -15.30 12.99
N PHE A 684 1.99 -14.72 11.85
CA PHE A 684 0.64 -14.16 11.66
C PHE A 684 -0.40 -15.26 11.52
N TYR A 685 -0.11 -16.28 10.72
CA TYR A 685 -0.97 -17.45 10.59
C TYR A 685 -1.18 -18.13 11.95
N LEU A 686 -0.11 -18.35 12.71
CA LEU A 686 -0.20 -18.98 14.04
C LEU A 686 -0.97 -18.09 15.03
N ALA A 687 -0.71 -16.79 15.06
CA ALA A 687 -1.44 -15.87 15.93
C ALA A 687 -2.93 -15.77 15.54
N ALA A 688 -3.27 -15.77 14.26
CA ALA A 688 -4.67 -15.76 13.80
C ALA A 688 -5.36 -17.10 14.10
N LYS A 689 -4.69 -18.23 13.89
CA LYS A 689 -5.25 -19.56 14.14
C LYS A 689 -5.52 -19.79 15.64
N PHE A 690 -4.51 -19.57 16.49
CA PHE A 690 -4.62 -19.85 17.92
C PHE A 690 -5.19 -18.67 18.72
N GLY A 691 -5.08 -17.44 18.23
CA GLY A 691 -5.73 -16.27 18.82
C GLY A 691 -7.13 -15.99 18.27
N GLY A 692 -7.53 -16.58 17.15
CA GLY A 692 -8.82 -16.29 16.48
C GLY A 692 -9.83 -17.44 16.50
N PHE A 693 -9.44 -18.65 16.96
CA PHE A 693 -10.39 -19.75 17.13
C PHE A 693 -11.48 -19.40 18.14
N LYS A 694 -12.61 -20.11 18.06
CA LYS A 694 -13.74 -19.93 18.99
C LYS A 694 -13.68 -21.04 20.06
N PRO A 695 -13.24 -20.76 21.30
CA PRO A 695 -13.18 -21.78 22.33
C PRO A 695 -14.58 -22.27 22.68
N GLU A 696 -14.75 -23.59 22.83
CA GLU A 696 -15.97 -24.15 23.37
C GLU A 696 -16.14 -23.75 24.85
N LYS A 697 -17.39 -23.78 25.34
CA LYS A 697 -17.67 -23.49 26.74
C LYS A 697 -16.91 -24.46 27.64
N GLY A 698 -16.09 -23.94 28.56
CA GLY A 698 -15.27 -24.75 29.47
C GLY A 698 -13.97 -25.27 28.86
N TYR A 699 -13.51 -24.69 27.75
CA TYR A 699 -12.20 -24.99 27.17
C TYR A 699 -11.07 -24.78 28.20
N LEU A 700 -10.16 -25.76 28.30
CA LEU A 700 -8.97 -25.70 29.13
C LEU A 700 -7.75 -26.14 28.30
N ASP A 701 -6.68 -25.34 28.31
CA ASP A 701 -5.43 -25.66 27.61
C ASP A 701 -4.84 -27.02 28.03
N SER A 702 -4.99 -27.40 29.31
CA SER A 702 -4.53 -28.69 29.84
C SER A 702 -5.14 -29.91 29.12
N THR A 703 -6.26 -29.73 28.42
CA THR A 703 -6.96 -30.77 27.64
C THR A 703 -6.85 -30.56 26.13
N ALA A 704 -6.11 -29.54 25.69
CA ALA A 704 -5.91 -29.24 24.27
C ALA A 704 -4.86 -30.17 23.67
N THR A 705 -5.13 -30.66 22.47
CA THR A 705 -4.27 -31.57 21.71
C THR A 705 -4.12 -31.10 20.27
N ALA A 706 -3.04 -31.49 19.60
CA ALA A 706 -2.81 -31.12 18.20
C ALA A 706 -3.93 -31.59 17.26
N ALA A 707 -4.56 -32.72 17.56
CA ALA A 707 -5.68 -33.26 16.79
C ALA A 707 -6.86 -32.28 16.67
N LYS A 708 -7.14 -31.47 17.70
CA LYS A 708 -8.22 -30.45 17.67
C LYS A 708 -7.94 -29.31 16.69
N PHE A 709 -6.67 -29.07 16.37
CA PHE A 709 -6.22 -28.00 15.48
C PHE A 709 -5.68 -28.52 14.14
N ALA A 710 -5.86 -29.82 13.86
CA ALA A 710 -5.44 -30.44 12.63
C ALA A 710 -6.14 -29.81 11.42
N ASP A 711 -5.48 -29.85 10.27
CA ASP A 711 -6.00 -29.33 9.01
C ASP A 711 -6.89 -30.36 8.28
N THR A 712 -8.04 -30.69 8.89
CA THR A 712 -9.01 -31.63 8.31
C THR A 712 -10.37 -30.96 8.12
N ALA A 713 -11.17 -31.44 7.18
CA ALA A 713 -12.50 -30.90 6.92
C ALA A 713 -13.38 -30.82 8.19
N THR A 714 -13.26 -31.79 9.10
CA THR A 714 -14.01 -31.85 10.36
C THR A 714 -13.50 -30.84 11.38
N THR A 715 -12.18 -30.73 11.54
CA THR A 715 -11.53 -29.92 12.59
C THR A 715 -11.32 -28.46 12.19
N LYS A 716 -11.36 -28.12 10.90
CA LYS A 716 -11.27 -26.73 10.40
C LYS A 716 -12.32 -25.81 11.01
N SER A 717 -13.53 -26.32 11.26
CA SER A 717 -14.65 -25.54 11.81
C SER A 717 -14.35 -24.87 13.16
N TRP A 718 -13.34 -25.35 13.88
CA TRP A 718 -12.92 -24.78 15.17
C TRP A 718 -12.13 -23.48 15.01
N TRP A 719 -11.31 -23.37 13.97
CA TRP A 719 -10.28 -22.32 13.87
C TRP A 719 -10.24 -21.61 12.52
N ALA A 720 -11.02 -22.04 11.54
CA ALA A 720 -11.16 -21.42 10.22
C ALA A 720 -12.64 -21.27 9.83
N THR A 721 -12.95 -20.22 9.08
CA THR A 721 -14.31 -19.94 8.58
C THR A 721 -14.41 -19.91 7.05
N THR A 722 -13.28 -19.95 6.35
CA THR A 722 -13.18 -20.01 4.89
C THR A 722 -12.11 -21.03 4.48
N SER A 723 -12.03 -21.36 3.20
CA SER A 723 -10.98 -22.21 2.63
C SER A 723 -9.62 -21.50 2.49
N ASP A 724 -9.56 -20.19 2.74
CA ASP A 724 -8.45 -19.30 2.36
C ASP A 724 -7.37 -19.18 3.45
N THR A 725 -7.41 -20.05 4.48
CA THR A 725 -6.45 -20.11 5.59
C THR A 725 -5.33 -21.10 5.35
#